data_AF-A0A956L0W8-F1
#
_entry.id   AF-A0A956L0W8-F1
#
_cell.length_a   1.000
_cell.length_b   1.000
_cell.length_c   1.000
_cell.angle_alpha   90.00
_cell.angle_beta   90.00
_cell.angle_gamma   90.00
#
_symmetry.space_group_name_H-M   'P 1'
#
loop_
_entity.id
_entity.type
_entity.pdbx_description
1 polymer ?
#
loop_
_entity_poly.entity_id
_entity_poly.type
_entity_poly.pdbx_seq_one_letter_code
_entity_poly.pdbx_strand_id
1 'polypeptide(L)'
;MMRPLRWILLLALGATSCRTPASTPQATQPPGAPSPDAASPGQPPPAAEPTHPLELVPARARMMLMARSPQRLAEVLERDRLAAELPGPYHRMVDDLQRTFGRDLLDPAELAAVGVDPSAPMGLAVVDLHDEVVVFFGGSPDPAPLVAALEQVTGKPAPERTVGTARLLQLESDLTLVLRQGMFAFVLVDRHRDGQPDYPLEVARIDPGRSLAHSTTLERSYAGLPADADVQGLLDVSGLLRDELERSLRFEQDAVADANRRLAEARQRGAPPEELDALQQQIHTQELFVSRRRRERQIGELLLSRTLGSVEGIGLAVDADARGLTGRIHVALGPDSAFRELLVAGPPPAALLAVGDAPQIVVAGQLSVATAVDLLAQALLADGSSYAEFNDELRDELGLDFDRTLRPQLTGEATFVLTAAERLEPTGLRALEQALGGMLAFGVADEAAVHTAIAALPAQLPALHWAEAPEVHGWSVELPEARRLWIGVGAGQLAMSTDRAAIARLQAGQAGAASTHWPSPESWQRLTEGPAAARLAMHHRMPVMLVLTMLSQFESFDFPRDVDSHLQSDFPDDDIRAVPRSKKVLRLEQKLAKAVEARRVLARRRDQERMVIAWNLTAGLGVTAGAVRPTPTGLMIEGGHYVDGGMGRYLRAVVELTAREGIETSLDGELARAQKERDQAEERLIDARRGELERALQRQRRPFEPPPPPPDPHF
;
A
#
# COMPACT_ATOMS: atom_id res chain seq x y z
N MET A 1 -6.55 -18.01 22.27
CA MET A 1 -6.46 -18.60 20.92
C MET A 1 -5.72 -17.74 19.89
N MET A 2 -5.52 -16.43 20.09
CA MET A 2 -4.74 -15.58 19.16
C MET A 2 -3.20 -15.73 19.23
N ARG A 3 -2.63 -16.58 20.10
CA ARG A 3 -1.16 -16.70 20.27
C ARG A 3 -0.45 -17.57 19.21
N PRO A 4 -0.88 -18.80 18.87
CA PRO A 4 -0.18 -19.61 17.86
C PRO A 4 -0.31 -19.05 16.43
N LEU A 5 -1.43 -18.38 16.11
CA LEU A 5 -1.61 -17.68 14.83
C LEU A 5 -0.73 -16.43 14.72
N ARG A 6 -0.38 -15.82 15.87
CA ARG A 6 0.52 -14.66 15.96
C ARG A 6 1.91 -15.00 15.48
N TRP A 7 2.40 -16.23 15.67
CA TRP A 7 3.75 -16.66 15.30
C TRP A 7 3.89 -16.99 13.82
N ILE A 8 2.86 -17.58 13.21
CA ILE A 8 2.79 -17.76 11.76
C ILE A 8 2.71 -16.39 11.05
N LEU A 9 2.01 -15.41 11.67
CA LEU A 9 1.98 -14.02 11.19
C LEU A 9 3.24 -13.22 11.53
N LEU A 10 3.90 -13.41 12.68
CA LEU A 10 5.13 -12.70 13.08
C LEU A 10 6.34 -13.15 12.27
N LEU A 11 6.36 -14.41 11.82
CA LEU A 11 7.32 -14.90 10.83
C LEU A 11 7.05 -14.36 9.42
N ALA A 12 5.85 -13.84 9.15
CA ALA A 12 5.45 -13.26 7.86
C ALA A 12 5.39 -11.71 7.85
N LEU A 13 5.26 -11.06 9.00
CA LEU A 13 5.02 -9.62 9.17
C LEU A 13 5.62 -9.14 10.51
N GLY A 14 6.92 -8.85 10.52
CA GLY A 14 7.57 -8.18 11.65
C GLY A 14 7.59 -6.67 11.47
N ALA A 15 6.66 -5.94 12.10
CA ALA A 15 6.84 -4.52 12.38
C ALA A 15 5.93 -4.03 13.52
N THR A 16 6.54 -3.24 14.42
CA THR A 16 5.97 -2.24 15.33
C THR A 16 5.61 -2.67 16.76
N SER A 17 6.48 -2.29 17.71
CA SER A 17 6.13 -1.65 19.00
C SER A 17 7.37 -1.49 19.91
N CYS A 18 7.99 -0.31 19.94
CA CYS A 18 9.23 -0.05 20.72
C CYS A 18 8.97 0.53 22.12
N ARG A 19 9.60 -0.06 23.14
CA ARG A 19 10.02 0.60 24.39
C ARG A 19 11.14 -0.22 25.04
N THR A 20 12.35 0.32 25.17
CA THR A 20 13.35 -0.12 26.18
C THR A 20 14.59 0.80 26.25
N PRO A 21 15.44 0.68 27.29
CA PRO A 21 16.53 1.62 27.60
C PRO A 21 17.96 1.15 27.24
N ALA A 22 18.76 2.16 26.86
CA ALA A 22 20.19 2.46 27.07
C ALA A 22 21.30 1.38 27.08
N SER A 23 22.21 1.47 26.10
CA SER A 23 23.67 1.67 26.32
C SER A 23 24.37 2.07 25.01
N THR A 24 25.41 2.92 25.12
CA THR A 24 26.11 3.61 24.01
C THR A 24 27.53 3.08 23.86
N PRO A 25 28.07 3.01 22.63
CA PRO A 25 29.44 3.49 22.42
C PRO A 25 29.60 4.37 21.17
N GLN A 26 30.45 5.39 21.31
CA GLN A 26 30.87 6.39 20.31
C GLN A 26 31.80 5.79 19.24
N ALA A 27 31.66 6.28 18.00
CA ALA A 27 32.64 6.12 16.93
C ALA A 27 33.09 7.49 16.39
N THR A 28 34.41 7.56 16.13
CA THR A 28 35.23 8.73 15.81
C THR A 28 35.28 8.97 14.29
N GLN A 29 35.18 10.22 13.85
CA GLN A 29 35.34 10.64 12.45
C GLN A 29 36.82 10.75 12.04
N PRO A 30 37.19 10.38 10.80
CA PRO A 30 38.39 10.87 10.14
C PRO A 30 38.09 12.03 9.16
N PRO A 31 39.04 12.97 8.94
CA PRO A 31 38.84 14.18 8.15
C PRO A 31 39.38 14.07 6.71
N GLY A 32 38.75 14.84 5.81
CA GLY A 32 39.45 15.51 4.72
C GLY A 32 39.22 14.94 3.31
N ALA A 33 38.41 15.65 2.51
CA ALA A 33 38.55 15.69 1.05
C ALA A 33 38.52 17.16 0.58
N PRO A 34 39.33 17.54 -0.42
CA PRO A 34 39.62 18.95 -0.72
C PRO A 34 38.55 19.60 -1.62
N SER A 35 38.28 20.87 -1.36
CA SER A 35 37.44 21.74 -2.20
C SER A 35 38.08 21.99 -3.58
N PRO A 36 37.31 21.96 -4.68
CA PRO A 36 37.78 22.42 -5.97
C PRO A 36 37.66 23.94 -6.08
N ASP A 37 38.75 24.54 -6.56
CA ASP A 37 38.96 25.97 -6.77
C ASP A 37 37.97 26.63 -7.74
N ALA A 38 37.72 27.90 -7.45
CA ALA A 38 36.85 28.80 -8.19
C ALA A 38 37.43 29.18 -9.57
N ALA A 39 36.68 28.91 -10.63
CA ALA A 39 36.88 29.48 -11.96
C ALA A 39 36.01 30.73 -12.16
N SER A 40 36.60 31.77 -12.77
CA SER A 40 35.99 33.06 -13.08
C SER A 40 34.71 32.98 -13.95
N PRO A 41 33.79 33.97 -13.84
CA PRO A 41 32.50 33.96 -14.51
C PRO A 41 32.62 34.38 -15.99
N GLY A 42 32.99 33.42 -16.84
CA GLY A 42 32.75 33.49 -18.27
C GLY A 42 31.29 33.12 -18.56
N GLN A 43 30.62 33.95 -19.36
CA GLN A 43 29.24 33.76 -19.81
C GLN A 43 29.01 32.31 -20.25
N PRO A 44 28.03 31.58 -19.67
CA PRO A 44 27.83 30.18 -19.98
C PRO A 44 27.54 30.02 -21.48
N PRO A 45 28.11 28.98 -22.14
CA PRO A 45 27.79 28.68 -23.52
C PRO A 45 26.27 28.57 -23.69
N PRO A 46 25.71 28.94 -24.87
CA PRO A 46 24.28 28.80 -25.12
C PRO A 46 23.90 27.34 -24.86
N ALA A 47 22.89 27.13 -24.01
CA ALA A 47 22.40 25.80 -23.70
C ALA A 47 22.05 25.08 -25.00
N ALA A 48 22.47 23.81 -25.12
CA ALA A 48 22.10 22.99 -26.26
C ALA A 48 20.57 22.95 -26.40
N GLU A 49 20.09 22.74 -27.62
CA GLU A 49 18.65 22.63 -27.86
C GLU A 49 18.19 21.19 -27.62
N PRO A 50 17.03 21.01 -26.97
CA PRO A 50 16.56 19.69 -26.63
C PRO A 50 16.12 18.91 -27.89
N THR A 51 16.37 17.61 -27.90
CA THR A 51 16.04 16.66 -28.98
C THR A 51 15.02 15.61 -28.57
N HIS A 52 14.73 15.51 -27.26
CA HIS A 52 13.78 14.57 -26.70
C HIS A 52 12.94 15.24 -25.59
N PRO A 53 11.62 14.98 -25.46
CA PRO A 53 10.76 15.65 -24.46
C PRO A 53 11.24 15.51 -23.02
N LEU A 54 11.85 14.36 -22.68
CA LEU A 54 12.44 14.11 -21.36
C LEU A 54 13.59 15.07 -21.01
N GLU A 55 14.18 15.74 -22.00
CA GLU A 55 15.21 16.76 -21.78
C GLU A 55 14.65 18.09 -21.25
N LEU A 56 13.32 18.25 -21.25
CA LEU A 56 12.61 19.33 -20.54
C LEU A 56 12.32 19.00 -19.07
N VAL A 57 12.65 17.80 -18.60
CA VAL A 57 12.38 17.38 -17.23
C VAL A 57 13.64 17.56 -16.37
N PRO A 58 13.55 18.25 -15.21
CA PRO A 58 14.68 18.40 -14.30
C PRO A 58 15.24 17.04 -13.84
N ALA A 59 16.57 16.93 -13.73
CA ALA A 59 17.21 15.70 -13.22
C ALA A 59 16.83 15.33 -11.79
N ARG A 60 16.25 16.26 -11.02
CA ARG A 60 15.72 16.01 -9.67
C ARG A 60 14.35 15.36 -9.62
N ALA A 61 13.74 15.07 -10.77
CA ALA A 61 12.45 14.39 -10.81
C ALA A 61 12.50 13.05 -10.07
N ARG A 62 11.55 12.86 -9.16
CA ARG A 62 11.46 11.69 -8.28
C ARG A 62 10.67 10.56 -8.90
N MET A 63 9.73 10.90 -9.76
CA MET A 63 8.89 9.94 -10.46
C MET A 63 8.76 10.39 -11.90
N MET A 64 8.72 9.45 -12.83
CA MET A 64 8.38 9.71 -14.22
C MET A 64 7.60 8.53 -14.79
N LEU A 65 6.60 8.83 -15.61
CA LEU A 65 5.90 7.85 -16.44
C LEU A 65 5.78 8.45 -17.84
N MET A 66 6.23 7.71 -18.84
CA MET A 66 6.26 8.15 -20.23
C MET A 66 5.72 7.04 -21.12
N ALA A 67 4.70 7.35 -21.90
CA ALA A 67 4.27 6.52 -23.00
C ALA A 67 5.16 6.76 -24.21
N ARG A 68 5.38 5.71 -25.01
CA ARG A 68 6.06 5.79 -26.30
C ARG A 68 5.42 6.81 -27.21
N SER A 69 4.08 6.80 -27.28
CA SER A 69 3.27 7.84 -27.91
C SER A 69 1.78 7.71 -27.54
N PRO A 70 0.99 8.79 -27.58
CA PRO A 70 -0.46 8.74 -27.41
C PRO A 70 -1.14 7.80 -28.42
N GLN A 71 -0.69 7.80 -29.67
CA GLN A 71 -1.21 6.92 -30.71
C GLN A 71 -1.02 5.44 -30.34
N ARG A 72 0.19 5.07 -29.93
CA ARG A 72 0.49 3.69 -29.54
C ARG A 72 -0.33 3.25 -28.33
N LEU A 73 -0.53 4.14 -27.36
CA LEU A 73 -1.37 3.87 -26.21
C LEU A 73 -2.84 3.64 -26.60
N ALA A 74 -3.39 4.42 -27.52
CA ALA A 74 -4.75 4.25 -28.02
C ALA A 74 -4.94 2.91 -28.77
N GLU A 75 -3.94 2.49 -29.55
CA GLU A 75 -3.91 1.19 -30.23
C GLU A 75 -3.88 0.04 -29.22
N VAL A 76 -2.97 0.10 -28.25
CA VAL A 76 -2.78 -0.89 -27.19
C VAL A 76 -4.02 -1.09 -26.33
N LEU A 77 -4.69 0.01 -25.97
CA LEU A 77 -5.90 -0.02 -25.15
C LEU A 77 -7.14 -0.45 -25.95
N GLU A 78 -6.97 -0.76 -27.25
CA GLU A 78 -8.06 -1.07 -28.17
C GLU A 78 -9.18 -0.02 -28.08
N ARG A 79 -8.82 1.28 -28.06
CA ARG A 79 -9.76 2.40 -27.80
C ARG A 79 -11.08 2.26 -28.55
N ASP A 80 -11.03 1.95 -29.84
CA ASP A 80 -12.22 1.83 -30.70
C ASP A 80 -13.14 0.68 -30.25
N ARG A 81 -12.56 -0.43 -29.80
CA ARG A 81 -13.30 -1.54 -29.22
C ARG A 81 -13.89 -1.17 -27.86
N LEU A 82 -13.12 -0.45 -27.03
CA LEU A 82 -13.61 0.05 -25.75
C LEU A 82 -14.83 0.97 -25.94
N ALA A 83 -14.76 1.88 -26.91
CA ALA A 83 -15.86 2.76 -27.28
C ALA A 83 -17.09 1.97 -27.76
N ALA A 84 -16.90 0.91 -28.54
CA ALA A 84 -17.97 0.07 -29.04
C ALA A 84 -18.61 -0.83 -27.96
N GLU A 85 -17.82 -1.40 -27.05
CA GLU A 85 -18.29 -2.32 -26.02
C GLU A 85 -18.88 -1.60 -24.80
N LEU A 86 -18.39 -0.39 -24.48
CA LEU A 86 -18.77 0.39 -23.30
C LEU A 86 -19.17 1.83 -23.68
N PRO A 87 -20.20 2.02 -24.54
CA PRO A 87 -20.52 3.33 -25.08
C PRO A 87 -20.90 4.35 -23.99
N GLY A 88 -21.62 3.93 -22.94
CA GLY A 88 -22.03 4.82 -21.85
C GLY A 88 -20.86 5.43 -21.05
N PRO A 89 -19.97 4.60 -20.45
CA PRO A 89 -18.78 5.09 -19.76
C PRO A 89 -17.82 5.87 -20.66
N TYR A 90 -17.53 5.36 -21.87
CA TYR A 90 -16.61 6.02 -22.80
C TYR A 90 -17.13 7.40 -23.23
N HIS A 91 -18.40 7.50 -23.64
CA HIS A 91 -18.99 8.79 -24.03
C HIS A 91 -18.99 9.80 -22.89
N ARG A 92 -19.16 9.39 -21.62
CA ARG A 92 -19.05 10.33 -20.49
C ARG A 92 -17.65 10.95 -20.38
N MET A 93 -16.60 10.15 -20.55
CA MET A 93 -15.22 10.67 -20.55
C MET A 93 -14.98 11.62 -21.73
N VAL A 94 -15.44 11.24 -22.92
CA VAL A 94 -15.35 12.09 -24.11
C VAL A 94 -16.14 13.38 -23.93
N ASP A 95 -17.36 13.32 -23.42
CA ASP A 95 -18.21 14.50 -23.16
C ASP A 95 -17.56 15.46 -22.17
N ASP A 96 -16.90 14.95 -21.12
CA ASP A 96 -16.21 15.79 -20.14
C ASP A 96 -14.97 16.45 -20.75
N LEU A 97 -14.19 15.74 -21.57
CA LEU A 97 -13.05 16.32 -22.31
C LEU A 97 -13.51 17.33 -23.36
N GLN A 98 -14.57 17.03 -24.10
CA GLN A 98 -15.15 17.94 -25.07
C GLN A 98 -15.74 19.19 -24.39
N ARG A 99 -16.33 19.04 -23.20
CA ARG A 99 -16.83 20.19 -22.42
C ARG A 99 -15.70 21.09 -21.95
N THR A 100 -14.58 20.51 -21.52
CA THR A 100 -13.44 21.27 -20.97
C THR A 100 -12.54 21.85 -22.07
N PHE A 101 -12.20 21.07 -23.09
CA PHE A 101 -11.20 21.41 -24.12
C PHE A 101 -11.80 21.63 -25.51
N GLY A 102 -13.11 21.43 -25.69
CA GLY A 102 -13.78 21.52 -27.00
C GLY A 102 -13.53 20.33 -27.92
N ARG A 103 -12.77 19.31 -27.49
CA ARG A 103 -12.27 18.18 -28.29
C ARG A 103 -12.11 16.90 -27.48
N ASP A 104 -12.14 15.76 -28.15
CA ASP A 104 -11.81 14.44 -27.60
C ASP A 104 -10.28 14.24 -27.57
N LEU A 105 -9.65 14.57 -26.45
CA LEU A 105 -8.19 14.37 -26.29
C LEU A 105 -7.79 12.90 -26.15
N LEU A 106 -8.74 11.95 -26.15
CA LEU A 106 -8.45 10.52 -26.27
C LEU A 106 -8.28 10.09 -27.73
N ASP A 107 -8.56 10.99 -28.69
CA ASP A 107 -8.30 10.76 -30.10
C ASP A 107 -6.95 11.31 -30.56
N PRO A 108 -5.99 10.45 -30.98
CA PRO A 108 -4.73 10.89 -31.55
C PRO A 108 -4.89 11.92 -32.69
N ALA A 109 -5.95 11.82 -33.49
CA ALA A 109 -6.22 12.77 -34.56
C ALA A 109 -6.65 14.15 -34.03
N GLU A 110 -7.46 14.18 -32.97
CA GLU A 110 -7.87 15.44 -32.33
C GLU A 110 -6.73 16.06 -31.50
N LEU A 111 -5.87 15.24 -30.86
CA LEU A 111 -4.63 15.71 -30.22
C LEU A 111 -3.72 16.43 -31.23
N ALA A 112 -3.51 15.83 -32.41
CA ALA A 112 -2.76 16.47 -33.49
C ALA A 112 -3.37 17.81 -33.92
N ALA A 113 -4.70 17.91 -33.96
CA ALA A 113 -5.39 19.15 -34.29
C ALA A 113 -5.25 20.24 -33.23
N VAL A 114 -4.91 19.88 -31.98
CA VAL A 114 -4.54 20.80 -30.90
C VAL A 114 -3.04 21.11 -30.90
N GLY A 115 -2.27 20.61 -31.88
CA GLY A 115 -0.84 20.90 -32.00
C GLY A 115 0.06 20.03 -31.11
N VAL A 116 -0.48 18.93 -30.56
CA VAL A 116 0.27 17.93 -29.81
C VAL A 116 0.63 16.77 -30.75
N ASP A 117 1.89 16.36 -30.81
CA ASP A 117 2.33 15.26 -31.67
C ASP A 117 1.88 13.89 -31.10
N PRO A 118 0.95 13.18 -31.75
CA PRO A 118 0.47 11.88 -31.26
C PRO A 118 1.49 10.75 -31.46
N SER A 119 2.56 10.97 -32.22
CA SER A 119 3.65 10.02 -32.47
C SER A 119 4.87 10.23 -31.59
N ALA A 120 4.98 11.39 -30.92
CA ALA A 120 6.09 11.68 -30.02
C ALA A 120 5.88 11.09 -28.62
N PRO A 121 6.98 10.81 -27.87
CA PRO A 121 6.89 10.46 -26.47
C PRO A 121 6.17 11.53 -25.66
N MET A 122 5.36 11.08 -24.71
CA MET A 122 4.59 11.94 -23.83
C MET A 122 4.53 11.35 -22.44
N GLY A 123 4.65 12.19 -21.43
CA GLY A 123 4.69 11.70 -20.06
C GLY A 123 4.42 12.76 -19.02
N LEU A 124 4.48 12.31 -17.78
CA LEU A 124 4.42 13.14 -16.59
C LEU A 124 5.62 12.82 -15.71
N ALA A 125 6.12 13.84 -15.01
CA ALA A 125 7.16 13.71 -14.02
C ALA A 125 6.79 14.49 -12.76
N VAL A 126 7.06 13.89 -11.59
CA VAL A 126 6.94 14.58 -10.30
C VAL A 126 8.32 15.11 -9.94
N VAL A 127 8.47 16.43 -9.96
CA VAL A 127 9.75 17.11 -9.75
C VAL A 127 10.03 17.32 -8.27
N ASP A 128 9.00 17.73 -7.53
CA ASP A 128 9.09 18.02 -6.10
C ASP A 128 7.79 17.60 -5.41
N LEU A 129 7.89 16.66 -4.46
CA LEU A 129 6.72 16.21 -3.71
C LEU A 129 6.24 17.22 -2.66
N HIS A 130 7.11 18.12 -2.22
CA HIS A 130 6.81 19.04 -1.13
C HIS A 130 5.95 20.22 -1.60
N ASP A 131 6.31 20.73 -2.77
CA ASP A 131 5.62 21.80 -3.48
C ASP A 131 4.58 21.25 -4.48
N GLU A 132 4.43 19.93 -4.53
CA GLU A 132 3.48 19.20 -5.38
C GLU A 132 3.65 19.59 -6.87
N VAL A 133 4.90 19.61 -7.32
CA VAL A 133 5.27 20.03 -8.67
C VAL A 133 5.23 18.87 -9.65
N VAL A 134 4.36 19.01 -10.64
CA VAL A 134 4.18 18.04 -11.72
C VAL A 134 4.51 18.70 -13.05
N VAL A 135 5.30 18.02 -13.87
CA VAL A 135 5.64 18.42 -15.23
C VAL A 135 5.04 17.43 -16.20
N PHE A 136 4.06 17.86 -17.01
CA PHE A 136 3.53 17.08 -18.13
C PHE A 136 4.22 17.52 -19.42
N PHE A 137 4.83 16.61 -20.17
CA PHE A 137 5.72 16.95 -21.27
C PHE A 137 5.42 16.11 -22.52
N GLY A 138 5.73 16.67 -23.69
CA GLY A 138 5.57 15.97 -24.97
C GLY A 138 6.04 16.78 -26.18
N GLY A 139 5.80 16.23 -27.37
CA GLY A 139 6.06 16.90 -28.65
C GLY A 139 4.94 17.85 -29.07
N SER A 140 5.31 19.03 -29.58
CA SER A 140 4.41 20.01 -30.20
C SER A 140 5.14 20.73 -31.34
N PRO A 141 5.21 20.11 -32.54
CA PRO A 141 5.98 20.64 -33.67
C PRO A 141 5.45 21.99 -34.16
N ASP A 142 4.14 22.21 -34.04
CA ASP A 142 3.50 23.52 -34.18
C ASP A 142 2.72 23.83 -32.89
N PRO A 143 3.23 24.71 -32.02
CA PRO A 143 2.58 25.03 -30.76
C PRO A 143 1.47 26.07 -30.89
N ALA A 144 1.25 26.69 -32.07
CA ALA A 144 0.23 27.72 -32.21
C ALA A 144 -1.20 27.21 -31.95
N PRO A 145 -1.61 26.03 -32.47
CA PRO A 145 -2.91 25.44 -32.13
C PRO A 145 -3.05 25.10 -30.64
N LEU A 146 -1.96 24.69 -29.99
CA LEU A 146 -1.96 24.35 -28.56
C LEU A 146 -2.23 25.59 -27.71
N VAL A 147 -1.51 26.68 -28.00
CA VAL A 147 -1.73 27.96 -27.32
C VAL A 147 -3.16 28.47 -27.55
N ALA A 148 -3.65 28.43 -28.79
CA ALA A 148 -5.01 28.88 -29.12
C ALA A 148 -6.09 28.07 -28.38
N ALA A 149 -5.92 26.76 -28.28
CA ALA A 149 -6.84 25.90 -27.53
C ALA A 149 -6.85 26.25 -26.03
N LEU A 150 -5.68 26.49 -25.43
CA LEU A 150 -5.59 26.83 -24.01
C LEU A 150 -6.13 28.23 -23.69
N GLU A 151 -5.91 29.22 -24.56
CA GLU A 151 -6.51 30.54 -24.43
C GLU A 151 -8.04 30.50 -24.56
N GLN A 152 -8.56 29.58 -25.38
CA GLN A 152 -10.00 29.32 -25.45
C GLN A 152 -10.54 28.72 -24.16
N VAL A 153 -9.83 27.78 -23.54
CA VAL A 153 -10.24 27.16 -22.26
C VAL A 153 -10.18 28.17 -21.11
N THR A 154 -9.12 28.95 -21.03
CA THR A 154 -8.93 29.96 -19.97
C THR A 154 -9.75 31.24 -20.20
N GLY A 155 -10.28 31.43 -21.41
CA GLY A 155 -11.11 32.58 -21.80
C GLY A 155 -10.36 33.91 -21.92
N LYS A 156 -9.02 33.89 -21.87
CA LYS A 156 -8.16 35.08 -21.94
C LYS A 156 -6.80 34.74 -22.56
N PRO A 157 -6.13 35.71 -23.21
CA PRO A 157 -4.76 35.50 -23.68
C PRO A 157 -3.82 35.28 -22.50
N ALA A 158 -2.89 34.34 -22.65
CA ALA A 158 -1.95 33.97 -21.60
C ALA A 158 -0.76 34.96 -21.58
N PRO A 159 -0.43 35.58 -20.43
CA PRO A 159 0.76 36.41 -20.31
C PRO A 159 2.01 35.64 -20.72
N GLU A 160 2.72 36.14 -21.74
CA GLU A 160 3.91 35.51 -22.28
C GLU A 160 5.18 36.17 -21.72
N ARG A 161 6.16 35.33 -21.37
CA ARG A 161 7.51 35.73 -21.00
C ARG A 161 8.52 34.87 -21.76
N THR A 162 9.48 35.50 -22.43
CA THR A 162 10.57 34.78 -23.13
C THR A 162 11.78 34.62 -22.21
N VAL A 163 12.37 33.42 -22.20
CA VAL A 163 13.60 33.10 -21.44
C VAL A 163 14.54 32.30 -22.35
N GLY A 164 15.59 32.95 -22.86
CA GLY A 164 16.46 32.31 -23.85
C GLY A 164 15.69 31.96 -25.11
N THR A 165 15.68 30.68 -25.50
CA THR A 165 14.92 30.15 -26.64
C THR A 165 13.55 29.59 -26.23
N ALA A 166 13.21 29.61 -24.94
CA ALA A 166 11.93 29.14 -24.42
C ALA A 166 10.91 30.28 -24.29
N ARG A 167 9.63 29.94 -24.51
CA ARG A 167 8.47 30.82 -24.26
C ARG A 167 7.68 30.25 -23.07
N LEU A 168 7.41 31.07 -22.08
CA LEU A 168 6.60 30.72 -20.91
C LEU A 168 5.27 31.45 -21.03
N LEU A 169 4.16 30.72 -21.01
CA LEU A 169 2.81 31.25 -21.04
C LEU A 169 2.13 30.91 -19.71
N GLN A 170 1.80 31.94 -18.93
CA GLN A 170 1.09 31.75 -17.66
C GLN A 170 -0.40 31.54 -17.95
N LEU A 171 -0.92 30.34 -17.70
CA LEU A 171 -2.32 30.01 -17.98
C LEU A 171 -3.19 30.37 -16.76
N GLU A 172 -2.78 29.88 -15.60
CA GLU A 172 -3.41 30.14 -14.29
C GLU A 172 -2.35 30.51 -13.26
N SER A 173 -2.68 30.67 -11.97
CA SER A 173 -1.66 31.03 -10.96
C SER A 173 -0.64 29.92 -10.71
N ASP A 174 -1.07 28.68 -10.84
CA ASP A 174 -0.38 27.43 -10.54
C ASP A 174 0.03 26.65 -11.80
N LEU A 175 -0.45 27.05 -12.98
CA LEU A 175 -0.19 26.36 -14.25
C LEU A 175 0.52 27.26 -15.27
N THR A 176 1.72 26.83 -15.69
CA THR A 176 2.51 27.51 -16.73
C THR A 176 2.86 26.55 -17.86
N LEU A 177 2.64 26.97 -19.11
CA LEU A 177 3.12 26.25 -20.30
C LEU A 177 4.52 26.77 -20.70
N VAL A 178 5.48 25.86 -20.83
CA VAL A 178 6.81 26.13 -21.37
C VAL A 178 6.91 25.52 -22.76
N LEU A 179 7.23 26.33 -23.77
CA LEU A 179 7.44 25.89 -25.15
C LEU A 179 8.92 26.05 -25.52
N ARG A 180 9.52 24.99 -26.06
CA ARG A 180 10.93 25.01 -26.49
C ARG A 180 11.16 23.99 -27.61
N GLN A 181 11.65 24.45 -28.77
CA GLN A 181 12.10 23.62 -29.90
C GLN A 181 11.13 22.50 -30.31
N GLY A 182 9.88 22.85 -30.59
CA GLY A 182 8.88 21.87 -31.03
C GLY A 182 8.44 20.89 -29.92
N MET A 183 8.70 21.21 -28.66
CA MET A 183 8.24 20.47 -27.48
C MET A 183 7.56 21.42 -26.49
N PHE A 184 6.79 20.81 -25.59
CA PHE A 184 6.09 21.53 -24.54
C PHE A 184 6.30 20.86 -23.18
N ALA A 185 6.17 21.65 -22.13
CA ALA A 185 6.06 21.20 -20.75
C ALA A 185 5.05 22.07 -20.00
N PHE A 186 3.97 21.45 -19.50
CA PHE A 186 3.08 22.09 -18.53
C PHE A 186 3.65 21.88 -17.14
N VAL A 187 3.92 22.96 -16.43
CA VAL A 187 4.42 22.96 -15.06
C VAL A 187 3.27 23.36 -14.15
N LEU A 188 2.79 22.41 -13.35
CA LEU A 188 1.77 22.60 -12.33
C LEU A 188 2.45 22.70 -10.97
N VAL A 189 2.11 23.73 -10.18
CA VAL A 189 2.61 23.96 -8.82
C VAL A 189 1.43 24.25 -7.90
N ASP A 190 0.92 23.23 -7.22
CA ASP A 190 -0.27 23.37 -6.36
C ASP A 190 0.02 24.20 -5.09
N ARG A 191 1.21 24.01 -4.48
CA ARG A 191 1.56 24.70 -3.23
C ARG A 191 2.60 25.78 -3.41
N HIS A 192 2.13 27.01 -3.56
CA HIS A 192 3.01 28.18 -3.54
C HIS A 192 3.45 28.60 -2.13
N ARG A 193 4.76 28.69 -1.90
CA ARG A 193 5.37 29.13 -0.63
C ARG A 193 6.43 30.22 -0.85
N ASP A 194 6.58 31.08 0.15
CA ASP A 194 7.63 32.12 0.14
C ASP A 194 9.03 31.49 0.06
N GLY A 195 9.82 31.92 -0.92
CA GLY A 195 11.19 31.44 -1.13
C GLY A 195 11.32 30.17 -1.98
N GLN A 196 10.23 29.67 -2.57
CA GLN A 196 10.26 28.52 -3.48
C GLN A 196 11.02 28.82 -4.80
N PRO A 197 11.60 27.80 -5.44
CA PRO A 197 12.13 27.93 -6.81
C PRO A 197 11.04 28.33 -7.81
N ASP A 198 11.40 29.12 -8.81
CA ASP A 198 10.55 29.37 -9.99
C ASP A 198 10.66 28.16 -10.93
N TYR A 199 9.82 27.14 -10.69
CA TYR A 199 9.84 25.87 -11.43
C TYR A 199 9.64 26.03 -12.95
N PRO A 200 8.70 26.86 -13.45
CA PRO A 200 8.62 27.12 -14.89
C PRO A 200 9.91 27.72 -15.47
N LEU A 201 10.55 28.63 -14.72
CA LEU A 201 11.82 29.21 -15.14
C LEU A 201 12.97 28.19 -15.11
N GLU A 202 12.97 27.26 -14.14
CA GLU A 202 13.90 26.14 -14.11
C GLU A 202 13.75 25.28 -15.37
N VAL A 203 12.54 24.81 -15.66
CA VAL A 203 12.23 23.99 -16.86
C VAL A 203 12.65 24.69 -18.15
N ALA A 204 12.36 25.99 -18.28
CA ALA A 204 12.75 26.79 -19.43
C ALA A 204 14.27 26.93 -19.61
N ARG A 205 15.06 26.76 -18.53
CA ARG A 205 16.52 26.96 -18.50
C ARG A 205 17.33 25.68 -18.42
N ILE A 206 16.69 24.51 -18.41
CA ILE A 206 17.40 23.23 -18.34
C ILE A 206 18.43 23.15 -19.47
N ASP A 207 19.67 22.84 -19.12
CA ASP A 207 20.66 22.34 -20.07
C ASP A 207 20.28 20.89 -20.41
N PRO A 208 19.96 20.55 -21.67
CA PRO A 208 19.54 19.20 -22.02
C PRO A 208 20.50 18.12 -21.53
N GLY A 209 21.81 18.36 -21.57
CA GLY A 209 22.83 17.42 -21.07
C GLY A 209 22.83 17.21 -19.55
N ARG A 210 22.02 17.96 -18.81
CA ARG A 210 21.81 17.87 -17.35
C ARG A 210 20.36 17.58 -16.97
N SER A 211 19.53 17.23 -17.95
CA SER A 211 18.13 16.86 -17.73
C SER A 211 17.98 15.46 -17.12
N LEU A 212 16.75 15.06 -16.82
CA LEU A 212 16.44 13.70 -16.38
C LEU A 212 16.92 12.64 -17.37
N ALA A 213 16.82 12.92 -18.68
CA ALA A 213 17.25 12.02 -19.76
C ALA A 213 18.72 11.59 -19.67
N HIS A 214 19.57 12.40 -19.02
CA HIS A 214 20.99 12.13 -18.83
C HIS A 214 21.37 12.00 -17.35
N SER A 215 20.38 11.82 -16.46
CA SER A 215 20.65 11.61 -15.04
C SER A 215 21.22 10.22 -14.79
N THR A 216 22.15 10.14 -13.82
CA THR A 216 22.72 8.86 -13.38
C THR A 216 21.65 7.93 -12.80
N THR A 217 20.63 8.49 -12.13
CA THR A 217 19.50 7.72 -11.60
C THR A 217 18.72 7.04 -12.72
N LEU A 218 18.39 7.75 -13.81
CA LEU A 218 17.69 7.16 -14.96
C LEU A 218 18.57 6.09 -15.62
N GLU A 219 19.84 6.41 -15.90
CA GLU A 219 20.79 5.50 -16.55
C GLU A 219 20.90 4.16 -15.80
N ARG A 220 21.10 4.21 -14.47
CA ARG A 220 21.20 3.02 -13.64
C ARG A 220 19.89 2.27 -13.51
N SER A 221 18.78 3.00 -13.36
CA SER A 221 17.45 2.40 -13.27
C SER A 221 17.04 1.69 -14.55
N TYR A 222 17.51 2.15 -15.71
CA TYR A 222 17.14 1.61 -17.03
C TYR A 222 18.12 0.55 -17.55
N ALA A 223 19.15 0.20 -16.77
CA ALA A 223 20.11 -0.82 -17.16
C ALA A 223 19.43 -2.17 -17.50
N GLY A 224 19.53 -2.59 -18.77
CA GLY A 224 18.94 -3.83 -19.28
C GLY A 224 17.45 -3.77 -19.61
N LEU A 225 16.81 -2.60 -19.50
CA LEU A 225 15.43 -2.38 -19.93
C LEU A 225 15.37 -2.07 -21.45
N PRO A 226 14.31 -2.51 -22.15
CA PRO A 226 14.09 -2.14 -23.55
C PRO A 226 13.79 -0.65 -23.69
N ALA A 227 14.45 -0.02 -24.66
CA ALA A 227 14.31 1.42 -24.93
C ALA A 227 13.02 1.76 -25.71
N ASP A 228 12.43 0.78 -26.39
CA ASP A 228 11.29 0.92 -27.30
C ASP A 228 9.95 0.44 -26.73
N ALA A 229 9.90 0.22 -25.40
CA ALA A 229 8.70 -0.21 -24.70
C ALA A 229 7.53 0.76 -24.83
N ASP A 230 6.30 0.25 -24.83
CA ASP A 230 5.09 1.07 -24.94
C ASP A 230 4.94 2.08 -23.79
N VAL A 231 5.33 1.70 -22.58
CA VAL A 231 5.36 2.56 -21.39
C VAL A 231 6.67 2.37 -20.64
N GLN A 232 7.31 3.47 -20.29
CA GLN A 232 8.48 3.53 -19.45
C GLN A 232 8.21 4.34 -18.19
N GLY A 233 8.94 4.08 -17.13
CA GLY A 233 8.82 4.87 -15.92
C GLY A 233 10.01 4.72 -14.98
N LEU A 234 10.10 5.69 -14.08
CA LEU A 234 11.17 5.84 -13.12
C LEU A 234 10.59 6.15 -11.74
N LEU A 235 11.18 5.56 -10.72
CA LEU A 235 11.00 5.93 -9.32
C LEU A 235 12.37 6.07 -8.64
N ASP A 236 12.78 7.31 -8.34
CA ASP A 236 14.01 7.64 -7.61
C ASP A 236 13.80 7.42 -6.10
N VAL A 237 13.85 6.15 -5.67
CA VAL A 237 13.64 5.75 -4.27
C VAL A 237 14.64 6.45 -3.34
N SER A 238 15.90 6.57 -3.76
CA SER A 238 16.94 7.25 -2.98
C SER A 238 16.68 8.76 -2.85
N GLY A 239 16.22 9.43 -3.91
CA GLY A 239 15.76 10.82 -3.84
C GLY A 239 14.58 11.01 -2.90
N LEU A 240 13.57 10.14 -3.00
CA LEU A 240 12.38 10.17 -2.14
C LEU A 240 12.72 9.99 -0.65
N LEU A 241 13.57 9.03 -0.33
CA LEU A 241 14.01 8.79 1.04
C LEU A 241 14.81 9.99 1.58
N ARG A 242 15.68 10.59 0.77
CA ARG A 242 16.41 11.81 1.17
C ARG A 242 15.47 12.97 1.43
N ASP A 243 14.51 13.21 0.54
CA ASP A 243 13.52 14.29 0.69
C ASP A 243 12.68 14.10 1.96
N GLU A 244 12.23 12.87 2.26
CA GLU A 244 11.45 12.58 3.48
C GLU A 244 12.30 12.67 4.75
N LEU A 245 13.55 12.21 4.72
CA LEU A 245 14.47 12.37 5.86
C LEU A 245 14.76 13.85 6.13
N GLU A 246 15.04 14.64 5.09
CA GLU A 246 15.23 16.09 5.21
C GLU A 246 13.97 16.78 5.75
N ARG A 247 12.79 16.41 5.25
CA ARG A 247 11.51 16.92 5.73
C ARG A 247 11.30 16.60 7.21
N SER A 248 11.59 15.37 7.61
CA SER A 248 11.47 14.94 9.01
C SER A 248 12.42 15.71 9.92
N LEU A 249 13.65 15.98 9.47
CA LEU A 249 14.63 16.78 10.19
C LEU A 249 14.17 18.24 10.32
N ARG A 250 13.66 18.84 9.24
CA ARG A 250 13.13 20.22 9.26
C ARG A 250 11.93 20.33 10.19
N PHE A 251 10.97 19.42 10.12
CA PHE A 251 9.79 19.42 11.01
C PHE A 251 10.17 19.43 12.49
N GLU A 252 11.17 18.64 12.89
CA GLU A 252 11.65 18.61 14.27
C GLU A 252 12.40 19.88 14.67
N GLN A 253 13.19 20.45 13.76
CA GLN A 253 13.89 21.72 13.99
C GLN A 253 12.90 22.89 14.08
N ASP A 254 11.89 22.91 13.21
CA ASP A 254 10.86 23.94 13.15
C ASP A 254 9.97 23.92 14.40
N ALA A 255 9.63 22.74 14.93
CA ALA A 255 8.86 22.64 16.17
C ALA A 255 9.59 23.31 17.36
N VAL A 256 10.91 23.07 17.48
CA VAL A 256 11.74 23.69 18.53
C VAL A 256 11.97 25.17 18.24
N ALA A 257 12.17 25.55 16.97
CA ALA A 257 12.36 26.94 16.58
C ALA A 257 11.09 27.79 16.79
N ASP A 258 9.90 27.25 16.51
CA ASP A 258 8.62 27.89 16.76
C ASP A 258 8.38 28.10 18.26
N ALA A 259 8.64 27.10 19.09
CA ALA A 259 8.52 27.23 20.54
C ALA A 259 9.50 28.29 21.11
N ASN A 260 10.74 28.33 20.60
CA ASN A 260 11.69 29.39 20.95
C ASN A 260 11.23 30.78 20.50
N ARG A 261 10.62 30.89 19.32
CA ARG A 261 10.06 32.15 18.80
C ARG A 261 8.93 32.66 19.68
N ARG A 262 7.99 31.78 20.06
CA ARG A 262 6.89 32.12 21.00
C ARG A 262 7.41 32.60 22.35
N LEU A 263 8.46 31.96 22.88
CA LEU A 263 9.11 32.42 24.11
C LEU A 263 9.76 33.80 23.94
N ALA A 264 10.40 34.07 22.80
CA ALA A 264 11.00 35.38 22.51
C ALA A 264 9.92 36.47 22.38
N GLU A 265 8.82 36.19 21.68
CA GLU A 265 7.66 37.09 21.56
C GLU A 265 7.00 37.35 22.92
N ALA A 266 6.82 36.31 23.74
CA ALA A 266 6.31 36.43 25.11
C ALA A 266 7.19 37.31 25.99
N ARG A 267 8.52 37.21 25.86
CA ARG A 267 9.47 38.10 26.55
C ARG A 267 9.36 39.54 26.06
N GLN A 268 9.27 39.75 24.74
CA GLN A 268 9.18 41.09 24.15
C GLN A 268 7.89 41.81 24.55
N ARG A 269 6.77 41.08 24.68
CA ARG A 269 5.48 41.65 25.11
C ARG A 269 5.31 41.77 26.62
N GLY A 270 6.32 41.40 27.42
CA GLY A 270 6.26 41.48 28.88
C GLY A 270 5.27 40.51 29.54
N ALA A 271 5.16 39.28 29.01
CA ALA A 271 4.29 38.25 29.56
C ALA A 271 4.61 37.91 31.04
N PRO A 272 3.61 37.45 31.83
CA PRO A 272 3.82 37.11 33.23
C PRO A 272 4.78 35.92 33.41
N PRO A 273 5.48 35.81 34.57
CA PRO A 273 6.46 34.75 34.82
C PRO A 273 5.93 33.33 34.62
N GLU A 274 4.69 33.06 35.04
CA GLU A 274 4.04 31.75 34.89
C GLU A 274 3.95 31.30 33.43
N GLU A 275 3.69 32.24 32.51
CA GLU A 275 3.61 31.94 31.08
C GLU A 275 5.01 31.66 30.49
N LEU A 276 6.02 32.44 30.89
CA LEU A 276 7.40 32.23 30.47
C LEU A 276 7.94 30.89 30.96
N ASP A 277 7.59 30.47 32.17
CA ASP A 277 7.98 29.19 32.76
C ASP A 277 7.28 28.02 32.05
N ALA A 278 5.98 28.15 31.73
CA ALA A 278 5.24 27.16 30.97
C ALA A 278 5.83 26.96 29.56
N LEU A 279 6.17 28.05 28.86
CA LEU A 279 6.81 28.00 27.54
C LEU A 279 8.23 27.39 27.59
N GLN A 280 9.02 27.70 28.63
CA GLN A 280 10.33 27.08 28.84
C GLN A 280 10.22 25.57 29.11
N GLN A 281 9.24 25.16 29.93
CA GLN A 281 8.97 23.75 30.20
C GLN A 281 8.50 23.01 28.94
N GLN A 282 7.70 23.67 28.09
CA GLN A 282 7.30 23.13 26.80
C GLN A 282 8.50 22.92 25.87
N ILE A 283 9.40 23.91 25.74
CA ILE A 283 10.64 23.79 24.95
C ILE A 283 11.48 22.62 25.46
N HIS A 284 11.72 22.53 26.77
CA HIS A 284 12.52 21.46 27.34
C HIS A 284 11.91 20.06 27.06
N THR A 285 10.59 19.94 27.18
CA THR A 285 9.87 18.71 26.86
C THR A 285 10.00 18.35 25.38
N GLN A 286 9.91 19.35 24.48
CA GLN A 286 10.10 19.16 23.05
C GLN A 286 11.55 18.78 22.70
N GLU A 287 12.56 19.39 23.32
CA GLU A 287 13.98 19.02 23.14
C GLU A 287 14.28 17.60 23.60
N LEU A 288 13.71 17.17 24.74
CA LEU A 288 13.79 15.79 25.22
C LEU A 288 13.12 14.82 24.24
N PHE A 289 11.95 15.19 23.72
CA PHE A 289 11.25 14.40 22.71
C PHE A 289 12.07 14.28 21.42
N VAL A 290 12.59 15.38 20.88
CA VAL A 290 13.42 15.40 19.66
C VAL A 290 14.72 14.63 19.87
N SER A 291 15.42 14.81 21.00
CA SER A 291 16.66 14.08 21.29
C SER A 291 16.44 12.58 21.44
N ARG A 292 15.32 12.17 22.06
CA ARG A 292 14.91 10.76 22.12
C ARG A 292 14.62 10.21 20.72
N ARG A 293 13.82 10.92 19.91
CA ARG A 293 13.53 10.52 18.53
C ARG A 293 14.77 10.42 17.65
N ARG A 294 15.72 11.36 17.78
CA ARG A 294 16.99 11.30 17.04
C ARG A 294 17.79 10.04 17.37
N ARG A 295 17.84 9.62 18.64
CA ARG A 295 18.50 8.37 19.03
C ARG A 295 17.76 7.14 18.49
N GLU A 296 16.43 7.13 18.57
CA GLU A 296 15.60 6.06 18.01
C GLU A 296 15.78 5.95 16.48
N ARG A 297 15.92 7.09 15.79
CA ARG A 297 16.15 7.14 14.34
C ARG A 297 17.50 6.60 13.91
N GLN A 298 18.58 6.84 14.65
CA GLN A 298 19.92 6.43 14.19
C GLN A 298 20.01 4.92 13.87
N ILE A 299 19.36 4.06 14.65
CA ILE A 299 19.36 2.60 14.39
C ILE A 299 18.40 2.26 13.24
N GLY A 300 17.22 2.88 13.20
CA GLY A 300 16.28 2.73 12.10
C GLY A 300 16.84 3.22 10.76
N GLU A 301 17.62 4.30 10.75
CA GLU A 301 18.30 4.87 9.58
C GLU A 301 19.41 3.94 9.07
N LEU A 302 20.10 3.21 9.95
CA LEU A 302 21.07 2.18 9.53
C LEU A 302 20.37 1.01 8.83
N LEU A 303 19.26 0.53 9.37
CA LEU A 303 18.47 -0.54 8.73
C LEU A 303 17.85 -0.05 7.41
N LEU A 304 17.25 1.14 7.41
CA LEU A 304 16.68 1.77 6.22
C LEU A 304 17.75 1.98 5.15
N SER A 305 18.91 2.54 5.49
CA SER A 305 19.99 2.78 4.52
C SER A 305 20.54 1.49 3.91
N ARG A 306 20.71 0.44 4.70
CA ARG A 306 21.19 -0.87 4.20
C ARG A 306 20.14 -1.62 3.37
N THR A 307 18.86 -1.36 3.62
CA THR A 307 17.73 -1.96 2.88
C THR A 307 17.24 -1.00 1.79
N LEU A 308 16.25 -0.17 2.06
CA LEU A 308 15.61 0.71 1.08
C LEU A 308 16.52 1.83 0.56
N GLY A 309 17.41 2.37 1.39
CA GLY A 309 18.37 3.42 0.99
C GLY A 309 19.48 2.91 0.07
N SER A 310 19.61 1.59 -0.09
CA SER A 310 20.48 0.98 -1.09
C SER A 310 19.81 0.84 -2.45
N VAL A 311 18.51 1.12 -2.56
CA VAL A 311 17.76 1.18 -3.82
C VAL A 311 17.96 2.55 -4.43
N GLU A 312 18.81 2.61 -5.46
CA GLU A 312 19.16 3.86 -6.14
C GLU A 312 17.98 4.38 -6.96
N GLY A 313 17.26 3.47 -7.61
CA GLY A 313 16.05 3.78 -8.37
C GLY A 313 15.41 2.53 -8.94
N ILE A 314 14.16 2.67 -9.39
CA ILE A 314 13.39 1.61 -10.03
C ILE A 314 13.01 2.10 -11.43
N GLY A 315 13.48 1.40 -12.45
CA GLY A 315 13.06 1.59 -13.83
C GLY A 315 12.00 0.55 -14.20
N LEU A 316 11.02 0.95 -14.99
CA LEU A 316 10.02 0.05 -15.56
C LEU A 316 9.95 0.24 -17.07
N ALA A 317 9.74 -0.86 -17.78
CA ALA A 317 9.48 -0.90 -19.21
C ALA A 317 8.40 -1.96 -19.47
N VAL A 318 7.24 -1.53 -19.95
CA VAL A 318 6.03 -2.34 -20.08
C VAL A 318 5.50 -2.22 -21.51
N ASP A 319 5.28 -3.36 -22.11
CA ASP A 319 4.60 -3.55 -23.38
C ASP A 319 3.22 -4.11 -23.16
N ALA A 320 2.31 -3.78 -24.06
CA ALA A 320 0.96 -4.25 -23.98
C ALA A 320 0.55 -4.90 -25.31
N ASP A 321 -0.10 -6.05 -25.20
CA ASP A 321 -0.57 -6.82 -26.33
C ASP A 321 -1.89 -7.54 -26.01
N ALA A 322 -2.35 -8.38 -26.95
CA ALA A 322 -3.58 -9.14 -26.81
C ALA A 322 -3.59 -10.14 -25.63
N ARG A 323 -2.44 -10.43 -25.02
CA ARG A 323 -2.29 -11.34 -23.87
C ARG A 323 -2.31 -10.60 -22.53
N GLY A 324 -2.12 -9.28 -22.55
CA GLY A 324 -2.12 -8.41 -21.37
C GLY A 324 -0.95 -7.43 -21.38
N LEU A 325 -0.41 -7.13 -20.20
CA LEU A 325 0.75 -6.27 -20.02
C LEU A 325 1.96 -7.15 -19.69
N THR A 326 3.06 -7.02 -20.41
CA THR A 326 4.31 -7.72 -20.09
C THR A 326 5.43 -6.72 -20.00
N GLY A 327 6.44 -6.99 -19.17
CA GLY A 327 7.48 -6.00 -18.97
C GLY A 327 8.61 -6.45 -18.09
N ARG A 328 9.51 -5.51 -17.91
CA ARG A 328 10.67 -5.62 -17.05
C ARG A 328 10.69 -4.45 -16.08
N ILE A 329 11.01 -4.75 -14.83
CA ILE A 329 11.30 -3.76 -13.80
C ILE A 329 12.72 -4.00 -13.35
N HIS A 330 13.56 -2.99 -13.42
CA HIS A 330 14.91 -3.05 -12.89
C HIS A 330 14.98 -2.24 -11.61
N VAL A 331 15.30 -2.91 -10.51
CA VAL A 331 15.58 -2.30 -9.21
C VAL A 331 17.09 -2.10 -9.14
N ALA A 332 17.56 -0.88 -9.36
CA ALA A 332 18.97 -0.55 -9.28
C ALA A 332 19.41 -0.56 -7.81
N LEU A 333 20.41 -1.38 -7.51
CA LEU A 333 20.93 -1.55 -6.15
C LEU A 333 22.38 -1.10 -6.08
N GLY A 334 22.69 -0.32 -5.04
CA GLY A 334 24.06 0.02 -4.69
C GLY A 334 24.91 -1.22 -4.39
N PRO A 335 26.24 -1.12 -4.49
CA PRO A 335 27.16 -2.25 -4.31
C PRO A 335 26.98 -2.97 -2.97
N ASP A 336 26.70 -2.22 -1.91
CA ASP A 336 26.60 -2.72 -0.53
C ASP A 336 25.16 -3.10 -0.12
N SER A 337 24.23 -3.19 -1.09
CA SER A 337 22.84 -3.53 -0.82
C SER A 337 22.69 -4.95 -0.27
N ALA A 338 22.03 -5.10 0.87
CA ALA A 338 21.75 -6.42 1.45
C ALA A 338 20.86 -7.29 0.54
N PHE A 339 20.05 -6.69 -0.34
CA PHE A 339 19.21 -7.44 -1.27
C PHE A 339 20.02 -8.24 -2.29
N ARG A 340 21.26 -7.82 -2.61
CA ARG A 340 22.16 -8.55 -3.51
C ARG A 340 22.69 -9.84 -2.91
N GLU A 341 22.98 -9.81 -1.62
CA GLU A 341 23.44 -10.98 -0.86
C GLU A 341 22.26 -11.89 -0.48
N LEU A 342 21.12 -11.28 -0.17
CA LEU A 342 19.92 -11.99 0.27
C LEU A 342 19.32 -12.84 -0.84
N LEU A 343 19.18 -12.30 -2.06
CA LEU A 343 18.44 -12.94 -3.15
C LEU A 343 19.39 -13.77 -4.03
N VAL A 344 19.28 -15.09 -3.93
CA VAL A 344 20.15 -16.04 -4.63
C VAL A 344 19.38 -16.72 -5.76
N ALA A 345 19.91 -16.71 -6.99
CA ALA A 345 19.24 -17.35 -8.11
C ALA A 345 19.23 -18.88 -7.98
N GLY A 346 18.04 -19.48 -8.03
CA GLY A 346 17.84 -20.92 -7.93
C GLY A 346 16.79 -21.48 -8.89
N PRO A 347 16.75 -22.81 -9.11
CA PRO A 347 15.68 -23.44 -9.86
C PRO A 347 14.31 -23.24 -9.17
N PRO A 348 13.19 -23.50 -9.87
CA PRO A 348 11.87 -23.47 -9.23
C PRO A 348 11.79 -24.49 -8.08
N PRO A 349 11.30 -24.10 -6.90
CA PRO A 349 11.12 -25.02 -5.78
C PRO A 349 10.17 -26.18 -6.12
N ALA A 350 10.47 -27.40 -5.67
CA ALA A 350 9.65 -28.58 -5.94
C ALA A 350 8.21 -28.44 -5.42
N ALA A 351 8.02 -27.82 -4.26
CA ALA A 351 6.72 -27.53 -3.67
C ALA A 351 5.83 -26.67 -4.57
N LEU A 352 6.41 -25.69 -5.27
CA LEU A 352 5.65 -24.87 -6.22
C LEU A 352 5.08 -25.74 -7.35
N LEU A 353 5.86 -26.70 -7.85
CA LEU A 353 5.45 -27.60 -8.92
C LEU A 353 4.40 -28.64 -8.46
N ALA A 354 4.37 -28.98 -7.18
CA ALA A 354 3.46 -29.99 -6.62
C ALA A 354 2.02 -29.49 -6.37
N VAL A 355 1.77 -28.17 -6.49
CA VAL A 355 0.46 -27.57 -6.22
C VAL A 355 -0.60 -28.08 -7.19
N GLY A 356 -1.70 -28.60 -6.64
CA GLY A 356 -2.84 -29.12 -7.40
C GLY A 356 -3.92 -28.08 -7.67
N ASP A 357 -4.37 -27.40 -6.61
CA ASP A 357 -5.47 -26.45 -6.65
C ASP A 357 -5.10 -25.13 -7.33
N ALA A 358 -6.12 -24.32 -7.68
CA ALA A 358 -5.97 -23.04 -8.35
C ALA A 358 -5.21 -22.01 -7.47
N PRO A 359 -3.98 -21.61 -7.84
CA PRO A 359 -3.20 -20.66 -7.05
C PRO A 359 -3.78 -19.24 -7.12
N GLN A 360 -3.82 -18.58 -5.97
CA GLN A 360 -4.27 -17.21 -5.74
C GLN A 360 -3.12 -16.25 -5.50
N ILE A 361 -2.19 -16.68 -4.66
CA ILE A 361 -0.95 -15.98 -4.36
C ILE A 361 0.14 -17.04 -4.42
N VAL A 362 1.23 -16.73 -5.11
CA VAL A 362 2.45 -17.51 -5.11
C VAL A 362 3.57 -16.58 -4.70
N VAL A 363 4.34 -16.97 -3.70
CA VAL A 363 5.62 -16.37 -3.35
C VAL A 363 6.59 -17.51 -3.17
N ALA A 364 7.57 -17.63 -4.06
CA ALA A 364 8.57 -18.68 -3.98
C ALA A 364 9.95 -18.09 -4.27
N GLY A 365 11.00 -18.56 -3.61
CA GLY A 365 12.31 -17.97 -3.81
C GLY A 365 13.41 -18.73 -3.10
N GLN A 366 14.64 -18.26 -3.31
CA GLN A 366 15.82 -18.75 -2.62
C GLN A 366 16.57 -17.57 -2.01
N LEU A 367 16.82 -17.69 -0.70
CA LEU A 367 17.38 -16.66 0.14
C LEU A 367 18.69 -17.13 0.79
N SER A 368 19.64 -16.23 0.99
CA SER A 368 20.76 -16.47 1.90
C SER A 368 20.23 -16.51 3.34
N VAL A 369 20.20 -17.71 3.95
CA VAL A 369 19.74 -17.89 5.33
C VAL A 369 20.58 -17.05 6.31
N ALA A 370 21.89 -16.96 6.09
CA ALA A 370 22.76 -16.14 6.92
C ALA A 370 22.38 -14.66 6.84
N THR A 371 22.26 -14.11 5.64
CA THR A 371 21.89 -12.70 5.43
C THR A 371 20.48 -12.42 5.95
N ALA A 372 19.52 -13.33 5.77
CA ALA A 372 18.17 -13.20 6.29
C ALA A 372 18.14 -13.11 7.82
N VAL A 373 18.89 -13.99 8.51
CA VAL A 373 19.03 -13.95 9.97
C VAL A 373 19.71 -12.67 10.44
N ASP A 374 20.75 -12.21 9.74
CA ASP A 374 21.45 -10.97 10.09
C ASP A 374 20.55 -9.73 9.93
N LEU A 375 19.69 -9.71 8.90
CA LEU A 375 18.70 -8.65 8.71
C LEU A 375 17.61 -8.71 9.78
N LEU A 376 17.12 -9.90 10.15
CA LEU A 376 16.17 -10.08 11.25
C LEU A 376 16.79 -9.61 12.58
N ALA A 377 18.04 -9.96 12.85
CA ALA A 377 18.74 -9.52 14.05
C ALA A 377 18.86 -7.99 14.11
N GLN A 378 19.16 -7.33 12.98
CA GLN A 378 19.18 -5.87 12.88
C GLN A 378 17.79 -5.25 13.09
N ALA A 379 16.75 -5.85 12.53
CA ALA A 379 15.37 -5.41 12.73
C ALA A 379 14.93 -5.51 14.20
N LEU A 380 15.20 -6.66 14.85
CA LEU A 380 14.91 -6.85 16.27
C LEU A 380 15.68 -5.85 17.14
N LEU A 381 16.96 -5.59 16.82
CA LEU A 381 17.76 -4.58 17.50
C LEU A 381 17.18 -3.17 17.34
N ALA A 382 16.66 -2.83 16.16
CA ALA A 382 15.96 -1.56 15.91
C ALA A 382 14.66 -1.45 16.73
N ASP A 383 13.99 -2.58 16.94
CA ASP A 383 12.78 -2.68 17.79
C ASP A 383 13.09 -2.78 19.30
N GLY A 384 14.37 -2.82 19.68
CA GLY A 384 14.81 -2.85 21.08
C GLY A 384 14.79 -4.24 21.72
N SER A 385 14.73 -5.30 20.92
CA SER A 385 14.92 -6.69 21.33
C SER A 385 16.22 -7.24 20.74
N SER A 386 16.58 -8.48 21.05
CA SER A 386 17.72 -9.16 20.44
C SER A 386 17.30 -10.45 19.76
N TYR A 387 18.09 -10.88 18.78
CA TYR A 387 17.89 -12.19 18.13
C TYR A 387 17.97 -13.35 19.14
N ALA A 388 18.79 -13.22 20.19
CA ALA A 388 18.89 -14.23 21.24
C ALA A 388 17.59 -14.38 22.03
N GLU A 389 16.98 -13.25 22.44
CA GLU A 389 15.67 -13.25 23.11
C GLU A 389 14.60 -13.90 22.24
N PHE A 390 14.57 -13.59 20.94
CA PHE A 390 13.65 -14.21 19.98
C PHE A 390 13.86 -15.73 19.87
N ASN A 391 15.11 -16.21 19.78
CA ASN A 391 15.39 -17.64 19.72
C ASN A 391 15.06 -18.37 21.04
N ASP A 392 15.27 -17.72 22.19
CA ASP A 392 14.89 -18.27 23.49
C ASP A 392 13.36 -18.37 23.62
N GLU A 393 12.60 -17.38 23.12
CA GLU A 393 11.14 -17.44 23.08
C GLU A 393 10.63 -18.56 22.16
N LEU A 394 11.22 -18.73 20.98
CA LEU A 394 10.91 -19.88 20.10
C LEU A 394 11.20 -21.21 20.79
N ARG A 395 12.31 -21.32 21.51
CA ARG A 395 12.66 -22.53 22.25
C ARG A 395 11.65 -22.81 23.37
N ASP A 396 11.24 -21.78 24.11
CA ASP A 396 10.29 -21.92 25.21
C ASP A 396 8.88 -22.28 24.72
N GLU A 397 8.44 -21.71 23.59
CA GLU A 397 7.10 -21.95 23.06
C GLU A 397 6.97 -23.22 22.21
N LEU A 398 7.96 -23.50 21.37
CA LEU A 398 7.91 -24.62 20.42
C LEU A 398 8.77 -25.79 20.86
N GLY A 399 9.57 -25.67 21.93
CA GLY A 399 10.52 -26.71 22.34
C GLY A 399 11.65 -26.95 21.33
N LEU A 400 11.85 -26.02 20.39
CA LEU A 400 12.79 -26.13 19.28
C LEU A 400 13.81 -24.98 19.34
N ASP A 401 15.10 -25.34 19.44
CA ASP A 401 16.19 -24.38 19.28
C ASP A 401 16.40 -24.11 17.79
N PHE A 402 15.97 -22.94 17.29
CA PHE A 402 16.02 -22.63 15.87
C PHE A 402 17.46 -22.65 15.34
N ASP A 403 18.40 -22.00 16.02
CA ASP A 403 19.80 -21.91 15.60
C ASP A 403 20.51 -23.26 15.57
N ARG A 404 20.23 -24.14 16.54
CA ARG A 404 20.91 -25.44 16.62
C ARG A 404 20.23 -26.53 15.81
N THR A 405 18.91 -26.47 15.67
CA THR A 405 18.11 -27.57 15.14
C THR A 405 17.70 -27.31 13.69
N LEU A 406 17.16 -26.13 13.41
CA LEU A 406 16.51 -25.83 12.13
C LEU A 406 17.44 -25.06 11.18
N ARG A 407 18.08 -23.97 11.65
CA ARG A 407 18.92 -23.10 10.83
C ARG A 407 20.01 -23.85 10.04
N PRO A 408 20.75 -24.82 10.61
CA PRO A 408 21.78 -25.55 9.86
C PRO A 408 21.20 -26.43 8.74
N GLN A 409 19.91 -26.74 8.83
CA GLN A 409 19.21 -27.54 7.85
C GLN A 409 18.60 -26.69 6.74
N LEU A 410 18.36 -25.39 6.93
CA LEU A 410 17.69 -24.57 5.92
C LEU A 410 18.62 -24.29 4.73
N THR A 411 18.16 -24.62 3.52
CA THR A 411 18.89 -24.31 2.26
C THR A 411 18.56 -22.92 1.72
N GLY A 412 17.59 -22.25 2.33
CA GLY A 412 17.14 -20.92 1.94
C GLY A 412 16.03 -20.91 0.91
N GLU A 413 15.63 -22.07 0.37
CA GLU A 413 14.41 -22.14 -0.45
C GLU A 413 13.18 -21.94 0.43
N ALA A 414 12.23 -21.14 -0.05
CA ALA A 414 10.93 -20.95 0.59
C ALA A 414 9.84 -20.88 -0.49
N THR A 415 8.68 -21.45 -0.20
CA THR A 415 7.51 -21.42 -1.07
C THR A 415 6.26 -21.22 -0.24
N PHE A 416 5.47 -20.23 -0.60
CA PHE A 416 4.13 -19.99 -0.09
C PHE A 416 3.17 -19.93 -1.27
N VAL A 417 2.13 -20.75 -1.22
CA VAL A 417 1.04 -20.74 -2.19
C VAL A 417 -0.27 -20.70 -1.45
N LEU A 418 -1.05 -19.65 -1.66
CA LEU A 418 -2.46 -19.60 -1.27
C LEU A 418 -3.27 -20.15 -2.43
N THR A 419 -4.12 -21.14 -2.20
CA THR A 419 -5.02 -21.71 -3.22
C THR A 419 -6.47 -21.41 -2.87
N ALA A 420 -7.35 -21.51 -3.86
CA ALA A 420 -8.78 -21.39 -3.63
C ALA A 420 -9.55 -22.20 -4.67
N ALA A 421 -10.81 -22.54 -4.35
CA ALA A 421 -11.73 -23.04 -5.37
C ALA A 421 -11.88 -22.05 -6.53
N GLU A 422 -12.00 -22.55 -7.76
CA GLU A 422 -12.16 -21.72 -8.96
C GLU A 422 -13.41 -20.84 -8.89
N ARG A 423 -14.50 -21.39 -8.34
CA ARG A 423 -15.75 -20.68 -8.09
C ARG A 423 -16.17 -20.88 -6.66
N LEU A 424 -16.66 -19.82 -6.05
CA LEU A 424 -17.29 -19.87 -4.74
C LEU A 424 -18.80 -20.03 -4.93
N GLU A 425 -19.36 -21.03 -4.27
CA GLU A 425 -20.80 -21.19 -4.16
C GLU A 425 -21.37 -20.09 -3.23
N PRO A 426 -22.59 -19.60 -3.47
CA PRO A 426 -23.22 -18.55 -2.64
C PRO A 426 -23.53 -18.93 -1.18
N THR A 427 -23.18 -20.14 -0.71
CA THR A 427 -23.67 -20.72 0.54
C THR A 427 -23.04 -20.20 1.85
N GLY A 428 -22.49 -18.97 1.85
CA GLY A 428 -22.05 -18.22 3.04
C GLY A 428 -20.56 -18.34 3.42
N LEU A 429 -20.07 -17.53 4.39
CA LEU A 429 -18.64 -17.38 4.74
C LEU A 429 -17.89 -18.67 5.09
N ARG A 430 -18.57 -19.67 5.68
CA ARG A 430 -17.93 -20.99 5.89
C ARG A 430 -17.41 -21.56 4.59
N ALA A 431 -18.06 -21.26 3.46
CA ALA A 431 -17.57 -21.65 2.14
C ALA A 431 -16.27 -20.93 1.75
N LEU A 432 -16.02 -19.68 2.18
CA LEU A 432 -14.77 -18.97 1.87
C LEU A 432 -13.59 -19.49 2.70
N GLU A 433 -13.75 -19.59 4.03
CA GLU A 433 -12.73 -20.15 4.92
C GLU A 433 -12.41 -21.62 4.56
N GLN A 434 -13.44 -22.37 4.16
CA GLN A 434 -13.27 -23.73 3.65
C GLN A 434 -12.93 -23.78 2.16
N ALA A 435 -12.93 -22.69 1.40
CA ALA A 435 -12.52 -22.69 0.00
C ALA A 435 -11.05 -22.33 -0.16
N LEU A 436 -10.50 -21.55 0.78
CA LEU A 436 -9.09 -21.25 0.82
C LEU A 436 -8.30 -22.48 1.27
N GLY A 437 -7.21 -22.74 0.57
CA GLY A 437 -6.20 -23.71 0.93
C GLY A 437 -4.82 -23.10 0.78
N GLY A 438 -3.79 -23.90 0.98
CA GLY A 438 -2.46 -23.45 0.66
C GLY A 438 -1.38 -24.46 0.97
N MET A 439 -0.16 -24.05 0.65
CA MET A 439 1.07 -24.77 0.89
C MET A 439 2.15 -23.79 1.33
N LEU A 440 2.84 -24.13 2.41
CA LEU A 440 4.06 -23.47 2.86
C LEU A 440 5.16 -24.53 2.83
N ALA A 441 6.31 -24.22 2.24
CA ALA A 441 7.44 -25.15 2.21
C ALA A 441 8.77 -24.41 2.37
N PHE A 442 9.73 -25.10 2.96
CA PHE A 442 11.09 -24.63 3.20
C PHE A 442 12.09 -25.69 2.75
N GLY A 443 13.15 -25.27 2.05
CA GLY A 443 14.22 -26.16 1.63
C GLY A 443 15.07 -26.63 2.80
N VAL A 444 15.38 -27.92 2.81
CA VAL A 444 16.11 -28.61 3.88
C VAL A 444 17.27 -29.43 3.32
N ALA A 445 18.41 -29.41 4.00
CA ALA A 445 19.63 -30.11 3.62
C ALA A 445 19.60 -31.59 4.06
N ASP A 446 19.05 -31.89 5.25
CA ASP A 446 18.89 -33.24 5.78
C ASP A 446 17.42 -33.48 6.15
N GLU A 447 16.71 -34.22 5.30
CA GLU A 447 15.32 -34.58 5.50
C GLU A 447 15.09 -35.40 6.77
N ALA A 448 16.02 -36.31 7.11
CA ALA A 448 15.88 -37.22 8.24
C ALA A 448 16.04 -36.46 9.57
N ALA A 449 16.99 -35.53 9.63
CA ALA A 449 17.18 -34.65 10.78
C ALA A 449 15.94 -33.78 11.02
N VAL A 450 15.39 -33.17 9.97
CA VAL A 450 14.18 -32.33 10.08
C VAL A 450 12.95 -33.16 10.44
N HIS A 451 12.76 -34.34 9.84
CA HIS A 451 11.68 -35.25 10.22
C HIS A 451 11.75 -35.63 11.70
N THR A 452 12.96 -35.90 12.22
CA THR A 452 13.17 -36.20 13.65
C THR A 452 12.82 -35.01 14.54
N ALA A 453 13.18 -33.79 14.13
CA ALA A 453 12.83 -32.57 14.88
C ALA A 453 11.31 -32.35 14.95
N ILE A 454 10.60 -32.57 13.83
CA ILE A 454 9.14 -32.40 13.75
C ILE A 454 8.42 -33.49 14.55
N ALA A 455 8.97 -34.71 14.63
CA ALA A 455 8.40 -35.79 15.42
C ALA A 455 8.28 -35.47 16.92
N ALA A 456 9.02 -34.48 17.43
CA ALA A 456 8.92 -34.01 18.81
C ALA A 456 7.75 -33.03 19.05
N LEU A 457 7.23 -32.36 18.00
CA LEU A 457 6.21 -31.33 18.11
C LEU A 457 4.89 -31.80 18.75
N PRO A 458 4.35 -33.01 18.48
CA PRO A 458 3.13 -33.47 19.15
C PRO A 458 3.23 -33.50 20.67
N ALA A 459 4.41 -33.82 21.21
CA ALA A 459 4.65 -33.83 22.66
C ALA A 459 4.81 -32.41 23.24
N GLN A 460 5.35 -31.48 22.44
CA GLN A 460 5.61 -30.10 22.84
C GLN A 460 4.36 -29.21 22.71
N LEU A 461 3.44 -29.54 21.79
CA LEU A 461 2.22 -28.79 21.50
C LEU A 461 0.96 -29.65 21.74
N PRO A 462 0.70 -30.14 22.97
CA PRO A 462 -0.39 -31.06 23.26
C PRO A 462 -1.78 -30.44 23.12
N ALA A 463 -1.86 -29.10 23.00
CA ALA A 463 -3.12 -28.39 22.80
C ALA A 463 -3.67 -28.52 21.36
N LEU A 464 -2.86 -29.02 20.41
CA LEU A 464 -3.27 -29.29 19.03
C LEU A 464 -3.53 -30.80 18.88
N HIS A 465 -4.49 -31.18 18.04
CA HIS A 465 -4.76 -32.59 17.76
C HIS A 465 -3.85 -33.07 16.62
N TRP A 466 -2.81 -33.82 16.98
CA TRP A 466 -1.88 -34.44 16.04
C TRP A 466 -2.27 -35.89 15.75
N ALA A 467 -2.11 -36.32 14.50
CA ALA A 467 -2.19 -37.72 14.12
C ALA A 467 -1.10 -38.03 13.09
N GLU A 468 -0.43 -39.18 13.24
CA GLU A 468 0.48 -39.68 12.21
C GLU A 468 -0.28 -39.89 10.89
N ALA A 469 0.36 -39.53 9.79
CA ALA A 469 -0.17 -39.64 8.45
C ALA A 469 0.83 -40.43 7.57
N PRO A 470 0.79 -41.79 7.63
CA PRO A 470 1.75 -42.65 6.94
C PRO A 470 1.83 -42.41 5.43
N GLU A 471 0.70 -42.08 4.81
CA GLU A 471 0.57 -41.72 3.40
C GLU A 471 1.42 -40.56 2.90
N VAL A 472 1.82 -39.65 3.80
CA VAL A 472 2.64 -38.49 3.50
C VAL A 472 3.91 -38.51 4.34
N HIS A 473 4.27 -39.70 4.88
CA HIS A 473 5.42 -39.92 5.75
C HIS A 473 5.62 -38.76 6.76
N GLY A 474 4.55 -38.42 7.48
CA GLY A 474 4.53 -37.24 8.33
C GLY A 474 3.30 -37.18 9.25
N TRP A 475 2.74 -35.99 9.43
CA TRP A 475 1.70 -35.71 10.42
C TRP A 475 0.54 -34.94 9.83
N SER A 476 -0.61 -35.08 10.47
CA SER A 476 -1.76 -34.21 10.29
C SER A 476 -2.10 -33.49 11.58
N VAL A 477 -2.51 -32.23 11.46
CA VAL A 477 -2.87 -31.35 12.57
C VAL A 477 -4.27 -30.79 12.34
N GLU A 478 -5.17 -31.01 13.30
CA GLU A 478 -6.47 -30.34 13.29
C GLU A 478 -6.38 -28.99 14.00
N LEU A 479 -6.69 -27.93 13.26
CA LEU A 479 -6.76 -26.58 13.79
C LEU A 479 -8.23 -26.23 14.11
N PRO A 480 -8.51 -25.60 15.26
CA PRO A 480 -9.85 -25.08 15.54
C PRO A 480 -10.26 -24.09 14.45
N GLU A 481 -11.43 -24.30 13.85
CA GLU A 481 -12.03 -23.41 12.85
C GLU A 481 -11.29 -23.35 11.50
N ALA A 482 -10.28 -24.20 11.26
CA ALA A 482 -9.54 -24.25 10.00
C ALA A 482 -9.48 -25.66 9.38
N ARG A 483 -9.04 -25.74 8.13
CA ARG A 483 -8.79 -27.01 7.43
C ARG A 483 -7.66 -27.77 8.13
N ARG A 484 -7.76 -29.11 8.09
CA ARG A 484 -6.68 -30.00 8.53
C ARG A 484 -5.41 -29.69 7.74
N LEU A 485 -4.30 -29.52 8.46
CA LEU A 485 -2.98 -29.35 7.88
C LEU A 485 -2.26 -30.68 7.80
N TRP A 486 -1.53 -30.90 6.71
CA TRP A 486 -0.68 -32.05 6.45
C TRP A 486 0.76 -31.55 6.41
N ILE A 487 1.63 -32.16 7.21
CA ILE A 487 3.04 -31.82 7.34
C ILE A 487 3.84 -33.02 6.87
N GLY A 488 4.76 -32.82 5.94
CA GLY A 488 5.63 -33.87 5.43
C GLY A 488 6.97 -33.31 4.96
N VAL A 489 7.94 -34.20 4.85
CA VAL A 489 9.27 -33.88 4.31
C VAL A 489 9.49 -34.71 3.05
N GLY A 490 10.02 -34.10 1.99
CA GLY A 490 10.42 -34.80 0.77
C GLY A 490 10.90 -33.86 -0.33
N ALA A 491 11.63 -34.41 -1.30
CA ALA A 491 12.25 -33.66 -2.39
C ALA A 491 13.11 -32.47 -1.93
N GLY A 492 13.80 -32.64 -0.80
CA GLY A 492 14.64 -31.64 -0.15
C GLY A 492 13.83 -30.53 0.54
N GLN A 493 12.55 -30.74 0.84
CA GLN A 493 11.69 -29.68 1.40
C GLN A 493 10.82 -30.18 2.57
N LEU A 494 10.72 -29.37 3.62
CA LEU A 494 9.68 -29.45 4.64
C LEU A 494 8.46 -28.70 4.12
N ALA A 495 7.31 -29.38 3.98
CA ALA A 495 6.08 -28.77 3.51
C ALA A 495 4.92 -28.95 4.50
N MET A 496 4.08 -27.93 4.57
CA MET A 496 2.82 -27.88 5.29
C MET A 496 1.72 -27.48 4.31
N SER A 497 0.66 -28.27 4.15
CA SER A 497 -0.41 -27.96 3.21
C SER A 497 -1.79 -28.37 3.72
N THR A 498 -2.83 -27.65 3.28
CA THR A 498 -4.22 -28.11 3.44
C THR A 498 -4.61 -29.18 2.41
N ASP A 499 -3.81 -29.37 1.34
CA ASP A 499 -4.00 -30.41 0.33
C ASP A 499 -3.03 -31.57 0.58
N ARG A 500 -3.58 -32.69 1.07
CA ARG A 500 -2.83 -33.95 1.26
C ARG A 500 -2.13 -34.40 -0.02
N ALA A 501 -2.79 -34.25 -1.17
CA ALA A 501 -2.26 -34.70 -2.44
C ALA A 501 -1.06 -33.85 -2.89
N ALA A 502 -0.97 -32.58 -2.47
CA ALA A 502 0.19 -31.74 -2.74
C ALA A 502 1.45 -32.26 -2.03
N ILE A 503 1.34 -32.70 -0.78
CA ILE A 503 2.47 -33.30 -0.04
C ILE A 503 2.89 -34.63 -0.68
N ALA A 504 1.91 -35.49 -1.03
CA ALA A 504 2.20 -36.76 -1.71
C ALA A 504 2.88 -36.56 -3.07
N ARG A 505 2.44 -35.56 -3.86
CA ARG A 505 3.06 -35.19 -5.14
C ARG A 505 4.48 -34.66 -4.95
N LEU A 506 4.70 -33.81 -3.95
CA LEU A 506 6.04 -33.31 -3.60
C LEU A 506 7.00 -34.47 -3.31
N GLN A 507 6.60 -35.40 -2.46
CA GLN A 507 7.41 -36.57 -2.11
C GLN A 507 7.68 -37.50 -3.30
N ALA A 508 6.71 -37.62 -4.21
CA ALA A 508 6.85 -38.40 -5.43
C ALA A 508 7.58 -37.66 -6.57
N GLY A 509 7.94 -36.38 -6.40
CA GLY A 509 8.52 -35.55 -7.45
C GLY A 509 7.57 -35.32 -8.64
N GLN A 510 6.26 -35.31 -8.39
CA GLN A 510 5.23 -35.18 -9.41
C GLN A 510 4.72 -33.74 -9.51
N ALA A 511 4.49 -33.29 -10.74
CA ALA A 511 3.82 -32.01 -10.98
C ALA A 511 2.31 -32.11 -10.64
N GLY A 512 1.77 -31.04 -10.06
CA GLY A 512 0.34 -30.86 -9.87
C GLY A 512 -0.35 -30.20 -11.07
N ALA A 513 -1.60 -29.81 -10.88
CA ALA A 513 -2.46 -29.21 -11.90
C ALA A 513 -2.52 -27.67 -11.82
N ALA A 514 -1.72 -27.02 -10.96
CA ALA A 514 -1.74 -25.56 -10.80
C ALA A 514 -1.66 -24.78 -12.13
N SER A 515 -0.87 -25.27 -13.09
CA SER A 515 -0.71 -24.64 -14.41
C SER A 515 -2.00 -24.59 -15.25
N THR A 516 -2.95 -25.50 -15.02
CA THR A 516 -4.21 -25.56 -15.78
C THR A 516 -5.27 -24.61 -15.26
N HIS A 517 -5.06 -24.01 -14.09
CA HIS A 517 -6.02 -23.12 -13.42
C HIS A 517 -5.79 -21.65 -13.71
N TRP A 518 -4.74 -21.30 -14.46
CA TRP A 518 -4.39 -19.93 -14.78
C TRP A 518 -4.83 -19.53 -16.18
N PRO A 519 -5.24 -18.26 -16.36
CA PRO A 519 -5.79 -17.77 -17.63
C PRO A 519 -4.82 -17.87 -18.80
N SER A 520 -3.51 -17.85 -18.54
CA SER A 520 -2.48 -17.93 -19.56
C SER A 520 -1.39 -18.95 -19.16
N PRO A 521 -1.03 -19.91 -20.02
CA PRO A 521 0.11 -20.80 -19.79
C PRO A 521 1.42 -20.04 -19.54
N GLU A 522 1.58 -18.87 -20.18
CA GLU A 522 2.78 -18.04 -20.04
C GLU A 522 2.97 -17.56 -18.60
N SER A 523 1.90 -17.25 -17.89
CA SER A 523 1.98 -16.79 -16.49
C SER A 523 2.60 -17.86 -15.58
N TRP A 524 2.25 -19.13 -15.77
CA TRP A 524 2.84 -20.25 -15.03
C TRP A 524 4.27 -20.54 -15.51
N GLN A 525 4.50 -20.45 -16.82
CA GLN A 525 5.84 -20.57 -17.39
C GLN A 525 6.80 -19.55 -16.76
N ARG A 526 6.39 -18.28 -16.57
CA ARG A 526 7.24 -17.27 -15.91
C ARG A 526 7.71 -17.67 -14.52
N LEU A 527 6.89 -18.39 -13.76
CA LEU A 527 7.30 -18.86 -12.44
C LEU A 527 8.23 -20.09 -12.51
N THR A 528 8.10 -20.89 -13.56
CA THR A 528 8.79 -22.19 -13.64
C THR A 528 10.01 -22.16 -14.57
N GLU A 529 10.26 -21.05 -15.25
CA GLU A 529 11.32 -20.93 -16.24
C GLU A 529 12.66 -20.45 -15.65
N GLY A 530 13.62 -21.38 -15.63
CA GLY A 530 15.03 -21.10 -15.36
C GLY A 530 15.32 -20.62 -13.93
N PRO A 531 16.59 -20.24 -13.67
CA PRO A 531 17.02 -19.81 -12.34
C PRO A 531 16.54 -18.40 -11.98
N ALA A 532 15.84 -18.25 -10.86
CA ALA A 532 15.37 -16.97 -10.34
C ALA A 532 15.50 -16.96 -8.81
N ALA A 533 15.75 -15.78 -8.25
CA ALA A 533 15.87 -15.60 -6.80
C ALA A 533 14.52 -15.49 -6.11
N ALA A 534 13.52 -14.91 -6.78
CA ALA A 534 12.15 -14.91 -6.31
C ALA A 534 11.18 -15.06 -7.48
N ARG A 535 9.96 -15.50 -7.16
CA ARG A 535 8.87 -15.82 -8.06
C ARG A 535 7.60 -15.35 -7.35
N LEU A 536 6.89 -14.44 -7.98
CA LEU A 536 5.67 -13.90 -7.42
C LEU A 536 4.55 -14.05 -8.43
N ALA A 537 3.40 -14.49 -7.96
CA ALA A 537 2.16 -14.30 -8.69
C ALA A 537 1.02 -13.96 -7.76
N MET A 538 0.08 -13.19 -8.27
CA MET A 538 -1.13 -12.83 -7.57
C MET A 538 -2.27 -12.72 -8.57
N HIS A 539 -3.34 -13.46 -8.30
CA HIS A 539 -4.59 -13.25 -8.98
C HIS A 539 -5.26 -11.99 -8.43
N HIS A 540 -5.71 -11.09 -9.32
CA HIS A 540 -6.28 -9.80 -8.94
C HIS A 540 -7.60 -9.86 -8.16
N ARG A 541 -8.15 -11.05 -7.96
CA ARG A 541 -9.24 -11.28 -7.02
C ARG A 541 -8.80 -10.98 -5.59
N MET A 542 -7.57 -11.31 -5.21
CA MET A 542 -7.05 -11.13 -3.85
C MET A 542 -7.02 -9.67 -3.38
N PRO A 543 -6.41 -8.71 -4.12
CA PRO A 543 -6.42 -7.31 -3.71
C PRO A 543 -7.84 -6.74 -3.66
N VAL A 544 -8.72 -7.09 -4.61
CA VAL A 544 -10.12 -6.63 -4.56
C VAL A 544 -10.83 -7.16 -3.32
N MET A 545 -10.64 -8.43 -2.97
CA MET A 545 -11.21 -9.01 -1.76
C MET A 545 -10.66 -8.36 -0.49
N LEU A 546 -9.37 -8.03 -0.45
CA LEU A 546 -8.77 -7.31 0.66
C LEU A 546 -9.40 -5.92 0.82
N VAL A 547 -9.52 -5.16 -0.27
CA VAL A 547 -10.14 -3.84 -0.27
C VAL A 547 -11.60 -3.92 0.18
N LEU A 548 -12.40 -4.85 -0.36
CA LEU A 548 -13.79 -5.03 0.04
C LEU A 548 -13.93 -5.45 1.51
N THR A 549 -13.01 -6.27 2.02
CA THR A 549 -12.98 -6.66 3.44
C THR A 549 -12.61 -5.47 4.32
N MET A 550 -11.68 -4.62 3.90
CA MET A 550 -11.35 -3.39 4.61
C MET A 550 -12.54 -2.43 4.62
N LEU A 551 -13.20 -2.22 3.47
CA LEU A 551 -14.36 -1.35 3.35
C LEU A 551 -15.56 -1.84 4.16
N SER A 552 -15.82 -3.16 4.21
CA SER A 552 -16.92 -3.71 5.02
C SER A 552 -16.68 -3.51 6.52
N GLN A 553 -15.42 -3.48 6.97
CA GLN A 553 -15.11 -3.12 8.37
C GLN A 553 -15.54 -1.68 8.69
N PHE A 554 -15.41 -0.74 7.75
CA PHE A 554 -15.87 0.64 7.93
C PHE A 554 -17.40 0.77 7.90
N GLU A 555 -18.10 0.02 7.05
CA GLU A 555 -19.57 0.02 7.04
C GLU A 555 -20.17 -0.62 8.31
N SER A 556 -19.40 -1.46 9.01
CA SER A 556 -19.83 -2.18 10.21
C SER A 556 -19.78 -1.39 11.52
N PHE A 557 -19.47 -0.09 11.48
CA PHE A 557 -19.49 0.80 12.65
C PHE A 557 -20.92 1.12 13.12
N ASP A 558 -21.67 0.08 13.44
CA ASP A 558 -22.89 0.14 14.24
C ASP A 558 -22.53 0.15 15.72
N PHE A 559 -21.91 1.23 16.17
CA PHE A 559 -21.88 1.49 17.60
C PHE A 559 -23.28 1.93 18.02
N PRO A 560 -23.96 1.20 18.94
CA PRO A 560 -25.17 1.74 19.55
C PRO A 560 -24.78 3.08 20.17
N ARG A 561 -25.44 4.16 19.75
CA ARG A 561 -25.22 5.47 20.36
C ARG A 561 -25.55 5.33 21.84
N ASP A 562 -24.66 5.82 22.70
CA ASP A 562 -24.98 5.91 24.12
C ASP A 562 -26.16 6.87 24.26
N VAL A 563 -27.32 6.33 24.62
CA VAL A 563 -28.57 7.08 24.75
C VAL A 563 -28.42 8.21 25.76
N ASP A 564 -27.64 7.98 26.82
CA ASP A 564 -27.37 9.02 27.81
C ASP A 564 -26.52 10.14 27.16
N SER A 565 -25.48 9.81 26.38
CA SER A 565 -24.71 10.81 25.63
C SER A 565 -25.57 11.62 24.63
N HIS A 566 -26.57 10.99 24.00
CA HIS A 566 -27.50 11.70 23.11
C HIS A 566 -28.42 12.67 23.87
N LEU A 567 -28.85 12.30 25.09
CA LEU A 567 -29.73 13.11 25.92
C LEU A 567 -28.97 14.17 26.75
N GLN A 568 -27.64 14.10 26.85
CA GLN A 568 -26.85 15.05 27.64
C GLN A 568 -27.05 16.50 27.17
N SER A 569 -27.29 16.75 25.88
CA SER A 569 -27.59 18.09 25.37
C SER A 569 -28.94 18.64 25.85
N ASP A 570 -29.91 17.77 26.13
CA ASP A 570 -31.23 18.15 26.64
C ASP A 570 -31.18 18.44 28.15
N PHE A 571 -30.15 17.96 28.85
CA PHE A 571 -29.96 18.07 30.29
C PHE A 571 -28.49 18.43 30.64
N PRO A 572 -27.98 19.60 30.20
CA PRO A 572 -26.53 19.91 30.26
C PRO A 572 -25.97 19.99 31.68
N ASP A 573 -26.80 20.39 32.65
CA ASP A 573 -26.39 20.63 34.05
C ASP A 573 -26.69 19.44 34.99
N ASP A 574 -27.32 18.37 34.47
CA ASP A 574 -27.77 17.24 35.28
C ASP A 574 -26.89 16.00 35.02
N ASP A 575 -26.53 15.27 36.09
CA ASP A 575 -25.87 13.95 35.99
C ASP A 575 -26.91 12.87 35.64
N ILE A 576 -27.28 12.81 34.36
CA ILE A 576 -28.28 11.87 33.83
C ILE A 576 -27.89 10.40 34.02
N ARG A 577 -26.59 10.11 34.19
CA ARG A 577 -26.09 8.74 34.42
C ARG A 577 -26.38 8.26 35.84
N ALA A 578 -26.55 9.18 36.79
CA ALA A 578 -26.93 8.85 38.17
C ALA A 578 -28.40 8.43 38.31
N VAL A 579 -29.26 8.71 37.33
CA VAL A 579 -30.69 8.36 37.40
C VAL A 579 -30.89 6.86 37.09
N PRO A 580 -31.41 6.05 38.05
CA PRO A 580 -31.63 4.62 37.83
C PRO A 580 -32.53 4.35 36.62
N ARG A 581 -32.30 3.24 35.92
CA ARG A 581 -33.10 2.85 34.74
C ARG A 581 -34.33 2.04 35.16
N SER A 582 -35.51 2.44 34.68
CA SER A 582 -36.75 1.69 34.93
C SER A 582 -36.76 0.34 34.21
N LYS A 583 -37.60 -0.60 34.70
CA LYS A 583 -37.87 -1.88 34.02
C LYS A 583 -38.33 -1.71 32.57
N LYS A 584 -39.01 -0.60 32.23
CA LYS A 584 -39.44 -0.28 30.86
C LYS A 584 -38.23 0.06 29.98
N VAL A 585 -37.34 0.93 30.45
CA VAL A 585 -36.09 1.31 29.76
C VAL A 585 -35.21 0.07 29.54
N LEU A 586 -34.97 -0.75 30.57
CA LEU A 586 -34.18 -1.98 30.44
C LEU A 586 -34.75 -2.95 29.38
N ARG A 587 -36.09 -3.07 29.26
CA ARG A 587 -36.72 -3.89 28.22
C ARG A 587 -36.54 -3.30 26.82
N LEU A 588 -36.51 -1.98 26.69
CA LEU A 588 -36.26 -1.31 25.41
C LEU A 588 -34.79 -1.40 25.00
N GLU A 589 -33.85 -1.30 25.95
CA GLU A 589 -32.42 -1.57 25.72
C GLU A 589 -32.21 -2.99 25.19
N GLN A 590 -32.86 -4.00 25.80
CA GLN A 590 -32.80 -5.37 25.31
C GLN A 590 -33.39 -5.53 23.89
N LYS A 591 -34.45 -4.78 23.55
CA LYS A 591 -35.02 -4.79 22.20
C LYS A 591 -34.08 -4.13 21.19
N LEU A 592 -33.47 -3.00 21.55
CA LEU A 592 -32.47 -2.33 20.72
C LEU A 592 -31.27 -3.25 20.49
N ALA A 593 -30.74 -3.88 21.55
CA ALA A 593 -29.62 -4.84 21.43
C ALA A 593 -29.95 -6.00 20.47
N LYS A 594 -31.18 -6.54 20.53
CA LYS A 594 -31.64 -7.58 19.59
C LYS A 594 -31.77 -7.07 18.15
N ALA A 595 -32.27 -5.84 17.95
CA ALA A 595 -32.39 -5.24 16.63
C ALA A 595 -31.01 -4.94 16.02
N VAL A 596 -30.07 -4.44 16.82
CA VAL A 596 -28.66 -4.23 16.44
C VAL A 596 -28.02 -5.55 16.04
N GLU A 597 -28.17 -6.62 16.83
CA GLU A 597 -27.59 -7.93 16.49
C GLU A 597 -28.25 -8.54 15.24
N ALA A 598 -29.58 -8.43 15.08
CA ALA A 598 -30.28 -8.92 13.89
C ALA A 598 -29.80 -8.19 12.62
N ARG A 599 -29.66 -6.86 12.67
CA ARG A 599 -29.09 -6.08 11.58
C ARG A 599 -27.63 -6.48 11.33
N ARG A 600 -26.81 -6.65 12.37
CA ARG A 600 -25.41 -7.06 12.24
C ARG A 600 -25.26 -8.41 11.54
N VAL A 601 -26.14 -9.37 11.85
CA VAL A 601 -26.18 -10.68 11.17
C VAL A 601 -26.55 -10.52 9.69
N LEU A 602 -27.54 -9.69 9.36
CA LEU A 602 -27.94 -9.41 7.98
C LEU A 602 -26.85 -8.65 7.20
N ALA A 603 -26.26 -7.61 7.79
CA ALA A 603 -25.16 -6.84 7.20
C ALA A 603 -23.98 -7.75 6.89
N ARG A 604 -23.58 -8.61 7.86
CA ARG A 604 -22.57 -9.64 7.61
C ARG A 604 -22.94 -10.47 6.40
N ARG A 605 -24.13 -11.10 6.36
CA ARG A 605 -24.57 -11.93 5.22
C ARG A 605 -24.54 -11.19 3.87
N ARG A 606 -25.02 -9.95 3.83
CA ARG A 606 -24.94 -9.08 2.63
C ARG A 606 -23.50 -8.90 2.19
N ASP A 607 -22.60 -8.61 3.12
CA ASP A 607 -21.18 -8.42 2.81
C ASP A 607 -20.56 -9.74 2.28
N GLN A 608 -21.03 -10.91 2.77
CA GLN A 608 -20.62 -12.21 2.22
C GLN A 608 -21.11 -12.41 0.78
N GLU A 609 -22.38 -12.10 0.49
CA GLU A 609 -22.93 -12.17 -0.86
C GLU A 609 -22.15 -11.26 -1.81
N ARG A 610 -21.84 -10.03 -1.38
CA ARG A 610 -21.01 -9.08 -2.13
C ARG A 610 -19.61 -9.63 -2.36
N MET A 611 -18.97 -10.21 -1.35
CA MET A 611 -17.65 -10.84 -1.45
C MET A 611 -17.64 -12.00 -2.46
N VAL A 612 -18.66 -12.88 -2.45
CA VAL A 612 -18.76 -13.99 -3.43
C VAL A 612 -18.98 -13.47 -4.84
N ILE A 613 -19.85 -12.47 -5.02
CA ILE A 613 -20.07 -11.83 -6.32
C ILE A 613 -18.78 -11.19 -6.82
N ALA A 614 -18.10 -10.41 -5.99
CA ALA A 614 -16.83 -9.76 -6.33
C ALA A 614 -15.75 -10.78 -6.67
N TRP A 615 -15.62 -11.86 -5.91
CA TRP A 615 -14.68 -12.95 -6.21
C TRP A 615 -14.89 -13.51 -7.62
N ASN A 616 -16.14 -13.82 -7.97
CA ASN A 616 -16.47 -14.41 -9.26
C ASN A 616 -16.32 -13.41 -10.42
N LEU A 617 -16.62 -12.12 -10.22
CA LEU A 617 -16.42 -11.07 -11.23
C LEU A 617 -14.93 -10.80 -11.49
N THR A 618 -14.14 -10.75 -10.43
CA THR A 618 -12.70 -10.46 -10.48
C THR A 618 -11.86 -11.59 -11.07
N ALA A 619 -12.47 -12.76 -11.34
CA ALA A 619 -11.85 -13.79 -12.16
C ALA A 619 -11.40 -13.25 -13.53
N GLY A 620 -12.14 -12.28 -14.10
CA GLY A 620 -11.80 -11.64 -15.37
C GLY A 620 -10.63 -10.65 -15.31
N LEU A 621 -10.15 -10.27 -14.11
CA LEU A 621 -9.03 -9.35 -13.95
C LEU A 621 -7.67 -10.02 -14.19
N GLY A 622 -7.60 -11.34 -14.31
CA GLY A 622 -6.35 -12.04 -14.63
C GLY A 622 -5.35 -12.15 -13.47
N VAL A 623 -4.11 -12.47 -13.82
CA VAL A 623 -3.01 -12.82 -12.90
C VAL A 623 -1.79 -11.98 -13.21
N THR A 624 -1.23 -11.31 -12.20
CA THR A 624 0.14 -10.78 -12.32
C THR A 624 1.11 -11.87 -11.90
N ALA A 625 2.10 -12.16 -12.74
CA ALA A 625 3.14 -13.13 -12.46
C ALA A 625 4.52 -12.63 -12.93
N GLY A 626 5.55 -12.90 -12.16
CA GLY A 626 6.92 -12.52 -12.50
C GLY A 626 7.99 -13.26 -11.72
N ALA A 627 9.22 -13.18 -12.22
CA ALA A 627 10.41 -13.75 -11.63
C ALA A 627 11.48 -12.67 -11.43
N VAL A 628 12.16 -12.72 -10.30
CA VAL A 628 13.24 -11.81 -9.91
C VAL A 628 14.58 -12.50 -10.15
N ARG A 629 15.43 -11.88 -10.97
CA ARG A 629 16.76 -12.37 -11.32
C ARG A 629 17.82 -11.34 -10.86
N PRO A 630 18.83 -11.76 -10.09
CA PRO A 630 19.96 -10.89 -9.77
C PRO A 630 20.72 -10.46 -11.04
N THR A 631 21.18 -9.21 -11.08
CA THR A 631 22.01 -8.66 -12.15
C THR A 631 23.25 -7.95 -11.58
N PRO A 632 24.28 -7.66 -12.39
CA PRO A 632 25.45 -6.91 -11.94
C PRO A 632 25.16 -5.49 -11.46
N THR A 633 23.96 -4.95 -11.69
CA THR A 633 23.53 -3.59 -11.31
C THR A 633 22.36 -3.58 -10.32
N GLY A 634 21.79 -4.74 -9.98
CA GLY A 634 20.63 -4.81 -9.09
C GLY A 634 19.80 -6.07 -9.27
N LEU A 635 18.49 -5.90 -9.37
CA LEU A 635 17.52 -6.99 -9.59
C LEU A 635 16.68 -6.68 -10.83
N MET A 636 16.54 -7.67 -11.71
CA MET A 636 15.61 -7.62 -12.84
C MET A 636 14.38 -8.45 -12.51
N ILE A 637 13.21 -7.81 -12.49
CA ILE A 637 11.92 -8.46 -12.36
C ILE A 637 11.33 -8.58 -13.77
N GLU A 638 11.16 -9.81 -14.25
CA GLU A 638 10.55 -10.08 -15.55
C GLU A 638 9.19 -10.69 -15.32
N GLY A 639 8.15 -10.12 -15.92
CA GLY A 639 6.80 -10.57 -15.65
C GLY A 639 5.75 -9.84 -16.45
N GLY A 640 4.52 -9.98 -16.01
CA GLY A 640 3.39 -9.34 -16.66
C GLY A 640 2.10 -9.51 -15.88
N HIS A 641 1.10 -8.76 -16.31
CA HIS A 641 -0.29 -8.94 -15.98
C HIS A 641 -0.98 -9.66 -17.14
N TYR A 642 -1.33 -10.92 -16.92
CA TYR A 642 -1.88 -11.82 -17.93
C TYR A 642 -3.39 -11.91 -17.78
N VAL A 643 -4.11 -11.57 -18.86
CA VAL A 643 -5.57 -11.51 -18.87
C VAL A 643 -6.09 -12.38 -20.00
N ASP A 644 -6.94 -13.34 -19.68
CA ASP A 644 -7.60 -14.17 -20.69
C ASP A 644 -8.54 -13.32 -21.55
N GLY A 645 -8.24 -13.16 -22.84
CA GLY A 645 -8.97 -12.26 -23.75
C GLY A 645 -8.47 -10.81 -23.76
N GLY A 646 -7.31 -10.53 -23.16
CA GLY A 646 -6.57 -9.27 -23.32
C GLY A 646 -7.11 -8.07 -22.54
N MET A 647 -6.55 -6.89 -22.83
CA MET A 647 -6.83 -5.64 -22.11
C MET A 647 -8.30 -5.19 -22.21
N GLY A 648 -8.99 -5.49 -23.31
CA GLY A 648 -10.42 -5.18 -23.44
C GLY A 648 -11.28 -5.87 -22.38
N ARG A 649 -11.00 -7.15 -22.07
CA ARG A 649 -11.72 -7.87 -21.00
C ARG A 649 -11.36 -7.34 -19.62
N TYR A 650 -10.10 -6.99 -19.40
CA TYR A 650 -9.66 -6.34 -18.16
C TYR A 650 -10.45 -5.05 -17.91
N LEU A 651 -10.48 -4.15 -18.91
CA LEU A 651 -11.19 -2.88 -18.81
C LEU A 651 -12.69 -3.09 -18.60
N ARG A 652 -13.30 -4.06 -19.28
CA ARG A 652 -14.69 -4.45 -19.01
C ARG A 652 -14.89 -4.90 -17.57
N ALA A 653 -14.03 -5.78 -17.06
CA ALA A 653 -14.14 -6.27 -15.67
C ALA A 653 -13.99 -5.12 -14.65
N VAL A 654 -13.07 -4.18 -14.90
CA VAL A 654 -12.94 -2.96 -14.07
C VAL A 654 -14.20 -2.11 -14.14
N VAL A 655 -14.73 -1.84 -15.34
CA VAL A 655 -15.94 -1.03 -15.51
C VAL A 655 -17.16 -1.72 -14.90
N GLU A 656 -17.30 -3.03 -15.06
CA GLU A 656 -18.35 -3.81 -14.41
C GLU A 656 -18.21 -3.78 -12.89
N LEU A 657 -17.00 -3.79 -12.35
CA LEU A 657 -16.76 -3.67 -10.91
C LEU A 657 -17.12 -2.26 -10.39
N THR A 658 -16.74 -1.20 -11.09
CA THR A 658 -17.03 0.19 -10.70
C THR A 658 -18.48 0.59 -10.92
N ALA A 659 -19.11 0.13 -12.01
CA ALA A 659 -20.53 0.39 -12.28
C ALA A 659 -21.45 -0.30 -11.27
N ARG A 660 -20.92 -1.28 -10.53
CA ARG A 660 -21.63 -2.13 -9.58
C ARG A 660 -21.52 -1.68 -8.11
N GLU A 661 -21.12 -0.43 -7.84
CA GLU A 661 -21.36 0.21 -6.53
C GLU A 661 -22.85 0.15 -6.09
N GLY A 662 -23.77 -0.17 -7.01
CA GLY A 662 -25.18 -0.47 -6.76
C GLY A 662 -25.63 -1.93 -6.92
N ILE A 663 -24.80 -2.97 -6.64
CA ILE A 663 -25.34 -4.34 -6.55
C ILE A 663 -26.38 -4.40 -5.43
N GLU A 664 -27.65 -4.31 -5.82
CA GLU A 664 -28.77 -4.75 -5.00
C GLU A 664 -28.60 -6.25 -4.76
N THR A 665 -28.17 -6.57 -3.56
CA THR A 665 -28.22 -7.93 -3.04
C THR A 665 -29.67 -8.29 -2.74
N SER A 666 -29.97 -9.59 -2.70
CA SER A 666 -31.26 -10.07 -2.19
C SER A 666 -31.57 -9.57 -0.77
N LEU A 667 -30.55 -9.14 -0.03
CA LEU A 667 -30.64 -8.74 1.37
C LEU A 667 -30.79 -7.24 1.60
N ASP A 668 -30.63 -6.37 0.58
CA ASP A 668 -30.71 -4.92 0.81
C ASP A 668 -32.09 -4.47 1.29
N GLY A 669 -33.16 -5.09 0.77
CA GLY A 669 -34.52 -4.87 1.25
C GLY A 669 -34.73 -5.33 2.70
N GLU A 670 -34.11 -6.44 3.11
CA GLU A 670 -34.17 -6.93 4.50
C GLU A 670 -33.33 -6.07 5.45
N LEU A 671 -32.16 -5.63 5.01
CA LEU A 671 -31.28 -4.77 5.77
C LEU A 671 -31.93 -3.40 6.00
N ALA A 672 -32.58 -2.83 4.99
CA ALA A 672 -33.35 -1.59 5.13
C ALA A 672 -34.50 -1.73 6.14
N ARG A 673 -35.17 -2.89 6.19
CA ARG A 673 -36.20 -3.18 7.20
C ARG A 673 -35.61 -3.31 8.60
N ALA A 674 -34.52 -4.06 8.76
CA ALA A 674 -33.83 -4.22 10.03
C ALA A 674 -33.26 -2.88 10.56
N GLN A 675 -32.77 -2.03 9.67
CA GLN A 675 -32.36 -0.66 9.98
C GLN A 675 -33.53 0.16 10.52
N LYS A 676 -34.67 0.13 9.83
CA LYS A 676 -35.88 0.81 10.30
C LYS A 676 -36.35 0.29 11.66
N GLU A 677 -36.27 -1.01 11.91
CA GLU A 677 -36.60 -1.61 13.22
C GLU A 677 -35.65 -1.15 14.34
N ARG A 678 -34.34 -1.08 14.04
CA ARG A 678 -33.32 -0.54 14.95
C ARG A 678 -33.64 0.91 15.31
N ASP A 679 -33.87 1.76 14.31
CA ASP A 679 -34.12 3.19 14.51
C ASP A 679 -35.38 3.42 15.34
N GLN A 680 -36.45 2.66 15.08
CA GLN A 680 -37.68 2.70 15.89
C GLN A 680 -37.46 2.21 17.33
N ALA A 681 -36.58 1.23 17.56
CA ALA A 681 -36.25 0.77 18.91
C ALA A 681 -35.42 1.80 19.68
N GLU A 682 -34.50 2.48 19.00
CA GLU A 682 -33.66 3.55 19.53
C GLU A 682 -34.50 4.78 19.90
N GLU A 683 -35.36 5.26 18.99
CA GLU A 683 -36.27 6.38 19.23
C GLU A 683 -37.17 6.13 20.46
N ARG A 684 -37.79 4.94 20.54
CA ARG A 684 -38.62 4.55 21.69
C ARG A 684 -37.83 4.51 23.01
N LEU A 685 -36.56 4.12 22.95
CA LEU A 685 -35.67 4.08 24.12
C LEU A 685 -35.31 5.50 24.56
N ILE A 686 -34.93 6.37 23.63
CA ILE A 686 -34.64 7.79 23.88
C ILE A 686 -35.86 8.47 24.52
N ASP A 687 -37.05 8.31 23.95
CA ASP A 687 -38.28 8.91 24.49
C ASP A 687 -38.62 8.38 25.89
N ALA A 688 -38.48 7.07 26.10
CA ALA A 688 -38.73 6.47 27.41
C ALA A 688 -37.74 6.95 28.46
N ARG A 689 -36.47 7.13 28.08
CA ARG A 689 -35.39 7.62 28.95
C ARG A 689 -35.57 9.10 29.25
N ARG A 690 -35.83 9.95 28.24
CA ARG A 690 -36.15 11.38 28.42
C ARG A 690 -37.30 11.58 29.40
N GLY A 691 -38.42 10.88 29.20
CA GLY A 691 -39.56 10.96 30.12
C GLY A 691 -39.30 10.40 31.52
N GLU A 692 -38.31 9.52 31.70
CA GLU A 692 -37.85 9.08 33.03
C GLU A 692 -36.98 10.15 33.71
N LEU A 693 -36.06 10.78 32.96
CA LEU A 693 -35.22 11.88 33.43
C LEU A 693 -36.06 13.09 33.85
N GLU A 694 -36.99 13.55 33.00
CA GLU A 694 -37.89 14.66 33.30
C GLU A 694 -38.65 14.44 34.63
N ARG A 695 -39.16 13.22 34.84
CA ARG A 695 -39.89 12.87 36.08
C ARG A 695 -38.97 12.80 37.29
N ALA A 696 -37.74 12.30 37.14
CA ALA A 696 -36.76 12.23 38.22
C ALA A 696 -36.30 13.64 38.63
N LEU A 697 -35.97 14.48 37.66
CA LEU A 697 -35.53 15.86 37.88
C LEU A 697 -36.67 16.73 38.44
N GLN A 698 -37.90 16.57 37.95
CA GLN A 698 -39.06 17.28 38.53
C GLN A 698 -39.29 16.91 40.00
N ARG A 699 -39.01 15.64 40.40
CA ARG A 699 -39.08 15.23 41.81
C ARG A 699 -37.96 15.85 42.65
N GLN A 700 -36.75 15.97 42.10
CA GLN A 700 -35.63 16.62 42.78
C GLN A 700 -35.83 18.14 42.91
N ARG A 701 -36.48 18.77 41.93
CA ARG A 701 -36.79 20.20 41.90
C ARG A 701 -38.05 20.59 42.69
N ARG A 702 -38.83 19.64 43.21
CA ARG A 702 -39.93 19.97 44.13
C ARG A 702 -39.32 20.58 45.39
N PRO A 703 -39.70 21.82 45.77
CA PRO A 703 -39.19 22.42 46.99
C PRO A 703 -39.52 21.51 48.16
N PHE A 704 -38.55 21.33 49.06
CA PHE A 704 -38.74 20.59 50.31
C PHE A 704 -39.87 21.28 51.09
N GLU A 705 -41.08 20.73 51.03
CA GLU A 705 -42.13 21.11 51.98
C GLU A 705 -41.67 20.64 53.35
N PRO A 706 -41.41 21.55 54.31
CA PRO A 706 -41.09 21.12 55.66
C PRO A 706 -42.27 20.29 56.19
N PRO A 707 -42.01 19.22 56.96
CA PRO A 707 -43.07 18.40 57.52
C PRO A 707 -44.07 19.29 58.27
N PRO A 708 -45.38 19.01 58.18
CA PRO A 708 -46.38 19.80 58.88
C PRO A 708 -46.00 19.87 60.36
N PRO A 709 -46.15 21.06 61.00
CA PRO A 709 -45.85 21.19 62.42
C PRO A 709 -46.64 20.13 63.21
N PRO A 710 -46.05 19.54 64.26
CA PRO A 710 -46.74 18.56 65.08
C PRO A 710 -48.08 19.16 65.58
N PRO A 711 -49.15 18.34 65.68
CA PRO A 711 -50.45 18.81 66.11
C PRO A 711 -50.34 19.49 67.48
N ASP A 712 -50.94 20.68 67.58
CA ASP A 712 -50.97 21.51 68.79
C ASP A 712 -51.68 20.71 69.91
N PRO A 713 -51.04 20.46 71.07
CA PRO A 713 -51.62 19.66 72.15
C PRO A 713 -52.79 20.34 72.90
N HIS A 714 -53.35 21.44 72.36
CA HIS A 714 -54.47 22.18 72.95
C HIS A 714 -55.77 22.18 72.12
N PHE A 715 -55.97 21.17 71.28
CA PHE A 715 -57.28 20.86 70.68
C PHE A 715 -57.76 19.44 70.99
#